data_AF-A0A922FWR4-F1
#
_entry.id   AF-A0A922FWR4-F1
#
_cell.length_a   1.000
_cell.length_b   1.000
_cell.length_c   1.000
_cell.angle_alpha   90.00
_cell.angle_beta   90.00
_cell.angle_gamma   90.00
#
_symmetry.space_group_name_H-M   'P 1'
#
loop_
_entity.id
_entity.type
_entity.pdbx_description
1 polymer ?
#
loop_
_entity_poly.entity_id
_entity_poly.type
_entity_poly.pdbx_seq_one_letter_code
_entity_poly.pdbx_strand_id
1 'polypeptide(L)'
;MATAKTARSRGSAAAKENGPKLEESLGLFKSDNFNADAFVQSRCSLNEKDVKQLCSYLLDLKRASADEMRRSVYANYAAFIRTSKEISDLEGELSSIRNLLSTQAALIHGLSEGVHIDSLSVPVAKGSAVNNLYVYEGSEPSELEKWLIEFPDLLDVLLAERRVDEALAALSEGERVASEAKQMKTLTPAVLMSLQTSIIERRQKLADQLAEAACQPSTRGDELREAISALKQLGDGPRAHSLLLNAHLQRYQYNMQSLRPSSTSYGGAYTAALSQLVFSAIAQAASDSLAIFGQEPAYTSELVMWATKQTEAFALLVKRYALASSAAAGGLRAAAECVQIALGHCSLLEARGLALCPVLLRLFRPSVEQALDANLKRIEESTAALAAADDWILTCPPATRQSGRPSGTSLGSATAFQHKLTSSAHRFNLMVQDFFEDVGPLLSMQLGGQTLEGLFQVFNSYVSMLIKALPGSMEEEANFESSGNKIVRMAENEAQQMALLANASLLADELLPRAAMKLSPPNQVTYRGDTRRRPLDRQNRHPEQREWKRRLVNSVDRLKDTFCQQHALDLIFTEEGDSNLTADMYLNMDVNVDEFEWFPSPIFQELFMKLNRMASIAADMFVGRERFATLLLMRLTETVILWLSKDQSFWDDIEEGPKPLGSHGLQQFYLDMKFVICFASQGRYISRNLPRVVNEIISKAMSAFAATGKDPYR
;
A
#
# COMPACT_ATOMS: atom_id res chain seq x y z
N MET A 1 -62.11 1.34 27.13
CA MET A 1 -62.50 2.75 27.38
C MET A 1 -61.65 3.30 28.51
N ALA A 2 -60.68 4.15 28.20
CA ALA A 2 -60.08 5.05 29.18
C ALA A 2 -59.43 6.21 28.41
N THR A 3 -60.05 7.36 28.54
CA THR A 3 -59.63 8.68 28.06
C THR A 3 -58.52 9.20 28.95
N ALA A 4 -57.42 9.69 28.38
CA ALA A 4 -56.42 10.45 29.10
C ALA A 4 -56.10 11.76 28.36
N LYS A 5 -56.32 12.84 29.09
CA LYS A 5 -56.20 14.25 28.69
C LYS A 5 -54.77 14.62 28.32
N THR A 6 -54.67 15.45 27.29
CA THR A 6 -53.49 16.16 26.80
C THR A 6 -53.15 17.39 27.63
N ALA A 7 -51.86 17.63 27.86
CA ALA A 7 -51.31 18.96 28.13
C ALA A 7 -49.82 19.07 27.75
N ARG A 8 -49.59 19.77 26.63
CA ARG A 8 -48.51 20.73 26.31
C ARG A 8 -47.03 20.33 26.47
N SER A 9 -46.35 20.26 25.32
CA SER A 9 -45.04 20.91 25.13
C SER A 9 -45.13 22.00 24.05
N ARG A 10 -44.72 23.22 24.42
CA ARG A 10 -44.27 24.30 23.51
C ARG A 10 -42.98 23.81 22.85
N GLY A 11 -42.58 24.14 21.62
CA GLY A 11 -43.07 25.01 20.58
C GLY A 11 -41.90 25.11 19.59
N SER A 12 -42.12 24.76 18.32
CA SER A 12 -41.18 25.04 17.23
C SER A 12 -41.95 25.78 16.15
N ALA A 13 -41.42 26.92 15.77
CA ALA A 13 -42.04 27.91 14.93
C ALA A 13 -42.13 27.44 13.47
N ALA A 14 -43.36 27.52 12.94
CA ALA A 14 -43.75 27.85 11.57
C ALA A 14 -42.73 27.63 10.44
N ALA A 15 -42.83 26.49 9.75
CA ALA A 15 -42.53 26.41 8.32
C ALA A 15 -43.85 26.66 7.56
N LYS A 16 -43.97 27.86 6.97
CA LYS A 16 -45.11 28.26 6.15
C LYS A 16 -45.25 27.35 4.92
N GLU A 17 -46.50 26.94 4.70
CA GLU A 17 -47.12 26.40 3.50
C GLU A 17 -46.39 26.70 2.18
N ASN A 18 -45.87 25.65 1.54
CA ASN A 18 -45.73 25.56 0.08
C ASN A 18 -46.22 24.20 -0.47
N GLY A 19 -46.74 23.31 0.40
CA GLY A 19 -47.17 21.95 0.06
C GLY A 19 -48.31 21.82 -0.98
N PRO A 20 -49.34 22.69 -1.04
CA PRO A 20 -50.46 22.45 -1.94
C PRO A 20 -50.15 22.76 -3.41
N LYS A 21 -49.14 23.60 -3.69
CA LYS A 21 -48.78 23.97 -5.08
C LYS A 21 -47.96 22.89 -5.80
N LEU A 22 -47.23 22.06 -5.05
CA LEU A 22 -46.33 21.06 -5.65
C LEU A 22 -47.09 19.86 -6.19
N GLU A 23 -48.12 19.39 -5.47
CA GLU A 23 -48.94 18.25 -5.88
C GLU A 23 -49.78 18.54 -7.14
N GLU A 24 -50.38 19.72 -7.24
CA GLU A 24 -51.07 20.16 -8.46
C GLU A 24 -50.12 20.26 -9.66
N SER A 25 -48.87 20.69 -9.45
CA SER A 25 -47.87 20.82 -10.52
C SER A 25 -47.33 19.47 -11.02
N LEU A 26 -47.38 18.42 -10.19
CA LEU A 26 -46.94 17.07 -10.53
C LEU A 26 -48.01 16.23 -11.24
N GLY A 27 -49.30 16.59 -11.10
CA GLY A 27 -50.40 15.92 -11.80
C GLY A 27 -50.32 16.07 -13.34
N LEU A 28 -49.73 17.17 -13.81
CA LEU A 28 -49.61 17.49 -15.23
C LEU A 28 -48.68 16.51 -15.98
N PHE A 29 -47.64 16.01 -15.31
CA PHE A 29 -46.68 15.03 -15.83
C PHE A 29 -47.15 13.58 -15.72
N LYS A 30 -48.27 13.32 -15.03
CA LYS A 30 -48.86 11.98 -14.88
C LYS A 30 -49.97 11.69 -15.90
N SER A 31 -50.26 12.63 -16.80
CA SER A 31 -51.28 12.46 -17.84
C SER A 31 -50.72 11.72 -19.05
N ASP A 32 -51.43 10.72 -19.56
CA ASP A 32 -51.01 9.90 -20.72
C ASP A 32 -50.95 10.69 -22.04
N ASN A 33 -51.49 11.93 -22.06
CA ASN A 33 -51.50 12.84 -23.20
C ASN A 33 -50.50 14.01 -23.04
N PHE A 34 -49.49 13.86 -22.16
CA PHE A 34 -48.50 14.92 -21.93
C PHE A 34 -47.64 15.17 -23.18
N ASN A 35 -47.80 16.35 -23.78
CA ASN A 35 -47.00 16.78 -24.92
C ASN A 35 -45.83 17.65 -24.44
N ALA A 36 -44.62 17.09 -24.49
CA ALA A 36 -43.40 17.74 -24.02
C ALA A 36 -43.08 19.03 -24.80
N ASP A 37 -43.29 19.05 -26.12
CA ASP A 37 -42.95 20.21 -26.97
C ASP A 37 -43.90 21.39 -26.72
N ALA A 38 -45.20 21.12 -26.53
CA ALA A 38 -46.18 22.15 -26.19
C ALA A 38 -45.97 22.71 -24.77
N PHE A 39 -45.54 21.86 -23.83
CA PHE A 39 -45.22 22.27 -22.46
C PHE A 39 -43.98 23.19 -22.41
N VAL A 40 -42.95 22.84 -23.17
CA VAL A 40 -41.72 23.63 -23.29
C VAL A 40 -42.00 24.96 -24.00
N GLN A 41 -42.74 24.96 -25.12
CA GLN A 41 -43.08 26.20 -25.84
C GLN A 41 -43.91 27.19 -24.99
N SER A 42 -44.84 26.69 -24.18
CA SER A 42 -45.64 27.49 -23.23
C SER A 42 -44.79 28.14 -22.13
N ARG A 43 -43.67 27.51 -21.74
CA ARG A 43 -42.77 27.98 -20.69
C ARG A 43 -41.51 28.69 -21.21
N CYS A 44 -41.18 28.58 -22.49
CA CYS A 44 -39.98 29.18 -23.10
C CYS A 44 -40.20 30.59 -23.67
N SER A 45 -41.38 31.18 -23.53
CA SER A 45 -41.63 32.60 -23.81
C SER A 45 -41.29 33.48 -22.60
N LEU A 46 -40.03 33.50 -22.17
CA LEU A 46 -39.65 34.13 -20.89
C LEU A 46 -38.34 34.92 -20.97
N ASN A 47 -38.31 36.08 -20.30
CA ASN A 47 -37.18 37.01 -20.27
C ASN A 47 -35.99 36.44 -19.46
N GLU A 48 -34.79 37.02 -19.58
CA GLU A 48 -33.55 36.51 -18.96
C GLU A 48 -33.64 36.26 -17.44
N LYS A 49 -34.45 37.04 -16.72
CA LYS A 49 -34.70 36.87 -15.27
C LYS A 49 -35.49 35.60 -14.96
N ASP A 50 -36.47 35.29 -15.79
CA ASP A 50 -37.34 34.13 -15.64
C ASP A 50 -36.58 32.84 -15.97
N VAL A 51 -35.60 32.89 -16.89
CA VAL A 51 -34.69 31.78 -17.19
C VAL A 51 -33.76 31.49 -16.01
N LYS A 52 -33.16 32.52 -15.40
CA LYS A 52 -32.33 32.35 -14.18
C LYS A 52 -33.16 31.77 -13.02
N GLN A 53 -34.41 32.22 -12.87
CA GLN A 53 -35.32 31.70 -11.86
C GLN A 53 -35.72 30.24 -12.13
N LEU A 54 -36.00 29.87 -13.39
CA LEU A 54 -36.29 28.49 -13.78
C LEU A 54 -35.09 27.56 -13.56
N CYS A 55 -33.87 28.00 -13.90
CA CYS A 55 -32.65 27.25 -13.63
C CYS A 55 -32.43 27.01 -12.12
N SER A 56 -32.65 28.04 -11.29
CA SER A 56 -32.56 27.89 -9.83
C SER A 56 -33.60 26.89 -9.29
N TYR A 57 -34.84 26.97 -9.79
CA TYR A 57 -35.92 26.05 -9.41
C TYR A 57 -35.62 24.61 -9.84
N LEU A 58 -35.06 24.40 -11.03
CA LEU A 58 -34.67 23.07 -11.51
C LEU A 58 -33.51 22.49 -10.70
N LEU A 59 -32.54 23.31 -10.29
CA LEU A 59 -31.46 22.88 -9.40
C LEU A 59 -31.98 22.48 -8.02
N ASP A 60 -32.90 23.25 -7.47
CA ASP A 60 -33.52 22.95 -6.17
C ASP A 60 -34.40 21.69 -6.23
N LEU A 61 -35.17 21.52 -7.31
CA LEU A 61 -35.97 20.31 -7.55
C LEU A 61 -35.09 19.07 -7.73
N LYS A 62 -33.95 19.19 -8.43
CA LYS A 62 -32.97 18.12 -8.57
C LYS A 62 -32.38 17.72 -7.22
N ARG A 63 -32.01 18.69 -6.37
CA ARG A 63 -31.52 18.41 -5.01
C ARG A 63 -32.60 17.73 -4.16
N ALA A 64 -33.84 18.23 -4.18
CA ALA A 64 -34.96 17.66 -3.43
C ALA A 64 -35.28 16.22 -3.87
N SER A 65 -35.27 15.95 -5.18
CA SER A 65 -35.48 14.62 -5.74
C SER A 65 -34.35 13.64 -5.36
N ALA A 66 -33.09 14.08 -5.43
CA ALA A 66 -31.95 13.29 -5.00
C ALA A 66 -31.99 12.95 -3.50
N ASP A 67 -32.38 13.91 -2.66
CA ASP A 67 -32.53 13.70 -1.23
C ASP A 67 -33.69 12.74 -0.89
N GLU A 68 -34.80 12.80 -1.62
CA GLU A 68 -35.93 11.89 -1.42
C GLU A 68 -35.59 10.47 -1.88
N MET A 69 -34.91 10.33 -3.02
CA MET A 69 -34.37 9.06 -3.47
C MET A 69 -33.41 8.48 -2.43
N ARG A 70 -32.52 9.32 -1.86
CA ARG A 70 -31.59 8.92 -0.82
C ARG A 70 -32.31 8.48 0.46
N ARG A 71 -33.35 9.20 0.91
CA ARG A 71 -34.17 8.80 2.07
C ARG A 71 -34.91 7.49 1.83
N SER A 72 -35.51 7.32 0.65
CA SER A 72 -36.21 6.08 0.27
C SER A 72 -35.26 4.88 0.22
N VAL A 73 -34.05 5.06 -0.36
CA VAL A 73 -33.02 4.01 -0.38
C VAL A 73 -32.56 3.67 1.03
N TYR A 74 -32.27 4.65 1.89
CA TYR A 74 -31.85 4.39 3.27
C TYR A 74 -32.95 3.75 4.13
N ALA A 75 -34.22 4.16 3.96
CA ALA A 75 -35.34 3.58 4.68
C ALA A 75 -35.55 2.10 4.30
N ASN A 76 -35.36 1.76 3.03
CA ASN A 76 -35.54 0.39 2.52
C ASN A 76 -34.25 -0.45 2.53
N TYR A 77 -33.10 0.14 2.85
CA TYR A 77 -31.80 -0.53 2.85
C TYR A 77 -31.78 -1.73 3.80
N ALA A 78 -32.35 -1.60 5.00
CA ALA A 78 -32.42 -2.69 5.97
C ALA A 78 -33.36 -3.83 5.53
N ALA A 79 -34.38 -3.55 4.71
CA ALA A 79 -35.23 -4.57 4.11
C ALA A 79 -34.48 -5.28 2.98
N PHE A 80 -33.80 -4.53 2.12
CA PHE A 80 -33.00 -5.05 1.00
C PHE A 80 -31.85 -5.95 1.44
N ILE A 81 -31.08 -5.54 2.47
CA ILE A 81 -29.99 -6.36 3.00
C ILE A 81 -30.52 -7.66 3.61
N ARG A 82 -31.69 -7.60 4.27
CA ARG A 82 -32.31 -8.78 4.86
C ARG A 82 -32.83 -9.75 3.81
N THR A 83 -33.56 -9.26 2.80
CA THR A 83 -34.04 -10.10 1.70
C THR A 83 -32.88 -10.65 0.85
N SER A 84 -31.84 -9.87 0.60
CA SER A 84 -30.64 -10.35 -0.10
C SER A 84 -29.90 -11.43 0.69
N LYS A 85 -29.88 -11.34 2.02
CA LYS A 85 -29.31 -12.37 2.88
C LYS A 85 -30.15 -13.64 2.88
N GLU A 86 -31.47 -13.49 3.01
CA GLU A 86 -32.42 -14.62 2.93
C GLU A 86 -32.34 -15.35 1.59
N ILE A 87 -32.19 -14.64 0.47
CA ILE A 87 -31.96 -15.24 -0.86
C ILE A 87 -30.66 -16.03 -0.90
N SER A 88 -29.57 -15.49 -0.33
CA SER A 88 -28.27 -16.16 -0.32
C SER A 88 -28.28 -17.42 0.57
N ASP A 89 -28.98 -17.36 1.71
CA ASP A 89 -29.21 -18.53 2.55
C ASP A 89 -30.03 -19.60 1.80
N LEU A 90 -31.07 -19.20 1.05
CA LEU A 90 -31.88 -20.07 0.19
C LEU A 90 -31.09 -20.70 -0.96
N GLU A 91 -30.17 -19.96 -1.59
CA GLU A 91 -29.25 -20.49 -2.60
C GLU A 91 -28.30 -21.55 -2.01
N GLY A 92 -27.87 -21.35 -0.75
CA GLY A 92 -27.09 -22.33 0.01
C GLY A 92 -27.87 -23.61 0.27
N GLU A 93 -29.13 -23.49 0.71
CA GLU A 93 -30.03 -24.63 0.89
C GLU A 93 -30.32 -25.37 -0.42
N LEU A 94 -30.56 -24.65 -1.52
CA LEU A 94 -30.81 -25.23 -2.84
C LEU A 94 -29.58 -25.97 -3.40
N SER A 95 -28.39 -25.44 -3.12
CA SER A 95 -27.12 -26.11 -3.42
C SER A 95 -26.94 -27.40 -2.62
N SER A 96 -27.33 -27.39 -1.34
CA SER A 96 -27.32 -28.59 -0.48
C SER A 96 -28.31 -29.65 -0.99
N ILE A 97 -29.53 -29.25 -1.35
CA ILE A 97 -30.55 -30.13 -1.93
C ILE A 97 -30.07 -30.74 -3.25
N ARG A 98 -29.45 -29.94 -4.12
CA ARG A 98 -28.86 -30.43 -5.38
C ARG A 98 -27.76 -31.46 -5.14
N ASN A 99 -26.88 -31.22 -4.15
CA ASN A 99 -25.84 -32.18 -3.79
C ASN A 99 -26.44 -33.47 -3.24
N LEU A 100 -27.47 -33.37 -2.39
CA LEU A 100 -28.19 -34.52 -1.85
C LEU A 100 -28.86 -35.35 -2.96
N LEU A 101 -29.58 -34.68 -3.88
CA LEU A 101 -30.18 -35.32 -5.07
C LEU A 101 -29.12 -35.96 -5.96
N SER A 102 -27.97 -35.32 -6.15
CA SER A 102 -26.86 -35.90 -6.92
C SER A 102 -26.27 -37.14 -6.24
N THR A 103 -26.14 -37.14 -4.91
CA THR A 103 -25.70 -38.33 -4.16
C THR A 103 -26.73 -39.46 -4.19
N GLN A 104 -28.02 -39.15 -4.10
CA GLN A 104 -29.09 -40.13 -4.25
C GLN A 104 -29.14 -40.68 -5.69
N ALA A 105 -28.97 -39.84 -6.71
CA ALA A 105 -28.88 -40.28 -8.09
C ALA A 105 -27.68 -41.20 -8.31
N ALA A 106 -26.51 -40.89 -7.73
CA ALA A 106 -25.33 -41.75 -7.79
C ALA A 106 -25.56 -43.11 -7.09
N LEU A 107 -26.26 -43.11 -5.94
CA LEU A 107 -26.66 -44.35 -5.26
C LEU A 107 -27.67 -45.17 -6.07
N ILE A 108 -28.66 -44.51 -6.69
CA ILE A 108 -29.63 -45.16 -7.58
C ILE A 108 -28.93 -45.72 -8.82
N HIS A 109 -27.95 -44.99 -9.38
CA HIS A 109 -27.14 -45.47 -10.50
C HIS A 109 -26.29 -46.67 -10.09
N GLY A 110 -25.62 -46.63 -8.94
CA GLY A 110 -24.85 -47.77 -8.41
C GLY A 110 -25.72 -48.99 -8.08
N LEU A 111 -26.98 -48.77 -7.64
CA LEU A 111 -27.95 -49.84 -7.45
C LEU A 111 -28.53 -50.35 -8.78
N SER A 112 -28.69 -49.48 -9.79
CA SER A 112 -29.15 -49.87 -11.13
C SER A 112 -28.09 -50.62 -11.94
N GLU A 113 -26.81 -50.36 -11.69
CA GLU A 113 -25.68 -51.12 -12.26
C GLU A 113 -25.43 -52.45 -11.51
N GLY A 114 -25.89 -52.56 -10.26
CA GLY A 114 -25.73 -53.75 -9.41
C GLY A 114 -26.81 -54.82 -9.55
N VAL A 115 -27.82 -54.64 -10.40
CA VAL A 115 -28.90 -55.62 -10.62
C VAL A 115 -28.96 -56.02 -12.09
N HIS A 116 -28.00 -56.85 -12.51
CA HIS A 116 -28.18 -57.78 -13.63
C HIS A 116 -28.15 -59.20 -13.06
N ILE A 117 -29.32 -59.67 -12.63
CA ILE A 117 -29.57 -61.09 -12.35
C ILE A 117 -30.11 -61.68 -13.64
N ASP A 118 -29.25 -62.39 -14.38
CA ASP A 118 -29.71 -63.40 -15.33
C ASP A 118 -29.02 -64.72 -15.03
N SER A 119 -29.82 -65.59 -14.41
CA SER A 119 -29.80 -67.04 -14.41
C SER A 119 -29.05 -67.67 -15.60
N LEU A 120 -28.17 -68.65 -15.32
CA LEU A 120 -28.16 -69.91 -16.09
C LEU A 120 -27.68 -71.09 -15.24
N SER A 121 -28.45 -72.15 -15.37
CA SER A 121 -28.44 -73.44 -14.73
C SER A 121 -27.59 -74.49 -15.47
N VAL A 122 -26.80 -75.30 -14.71
CA VAL A 122 -26.61 -76.79 -14.82
C VAL A 122 -25.84 -77.32 -16.08
N PRO A 123 -25.13 -78.49 -16.12
CA PRO A 123 -25.02 -79.61 -15.16
C PRO A 123 -23.61 -80.13 -14.78
N VAL A 124 -23.63 -80.96 -13.73
CA VAL A 124 -22.67 -82.01 -13.35
C VAL A 124 -22.32 -82.96 -14.51
N ALA A 125 -21.04 -83.30 -14.66
CA ALA A 125 -20.59 -84.51 -15.34
C ALA A 125 -19.41 -85.15 -14.58
N LYS A 126 -19.52 -86.47 -14.35
CA LYS A 126 -18.59 -87.37 -13.68
C LYS A 126 -17.49 -87.88 -14.63
N GLY A 127 -16.38 -88.34 -14.03
CA GLY A 127 -15.37 -89.25 -14.61
C GLY A 127 -14.12 -88.51 -15.09
N SER A 128 -12.88 -88.89 -14.81
CA SER A 128 -12.24 -90.21 -14.64
C SER A 128 -10.93 -89.97 -13.85
N ALA A 129 -10.74 -90.55 -12.67
CA ALA A 129 -10.03 -91.82 -12.42
C ALA A 129 -8.55 -91.80 -12.89
N VAL A 130 -7.60 -91.85 -11.93
CA VAL A 130 -6.75 -93.04 -11.60
C VAL A 130 -5.43 -92.93 -12.37
N ASN A 131 -4.26 -92.64 -11.80
CA ASN A 131 -3.40 -93.37 -10.84
C ASN A 131 -1.97 -92.85 -11.17
N ASN A 132 -0.89 -92.96 -10.42
CA ASN A 132 -0.53 -93.33 -9.07
C ASN A 132 0.96 -93.00 -9.05
N LEU A 133 1.47 -92.41 -7.96
CA LEU A 133 2.71 -92.92 -7.38
C LEU A 133 2.74 -92.66 -5.87
N TYR A 134 2.00 -93.52 -5.17
CA TYR A 134 2.37 -94.07 -3.87
C TYR A 134 3.79 -94.71 -3.98
N VAL A 135 4.72 -94.75 -3.02
CA VAL A 135 4.75 -94.80 -1.54
C VAL A 135 6.19 -94.49 -1.10
N TYR A 136 6.40 -93.72 -0.01
CA TYR A 136 7.06 -94.23 1.21
C TYR A 136 6.85 -93.25 2.37
N GLU A 137 6.03 -93.67 3.34
CA GLU A 137 6.05 -93.15 4.71
C GLU A 137 7.43 -93.38 5.31
N GLY A 138 7.98 -92.37 6.00
CA GLY A 138 9.05 -92.60 6.97
C GLY A 138 10.36 -91.85 6.74
N SER A 139 10.37 -90.73 6.01
CA SER A 139 11.38 -89.70 6.25
C SER A 139 10.65 -88.53 6.90
N GLU A 140 11.01 -88.20 8.13
CA GLU A 140 10.58 -86.93 8.70
C GLU A 140 10.90 -85.85 7.66
N PRO A 141 9.94 -84.98 7.28
CA PRO A 141 10.26 -83.85 6.44
C PRO A 141 11.43 -83.14 7.09
N SER A 142 12.45 -82.81 6.30
CA SER A 142 13.62 -82.09 6.80
C SER A 142 13.15 -80.91 7.63
N GLU A 143 13.85 -80.53 8.71
CA GLU A 143 13.43 -79.38 9.53
C GLU A 143 13.16 -78.14 8.66
N LEU A 144 13.88 -78.02 7.54
CA LEU A 144 13.66 -77.00 6.52
C LEU A 144 12.33 -77.14 5.76
N GLU A 145 11.90 -78.35 5.42
CA GLU A 145 10.61 -78.61 4.75
C GLU A 145 9.41 -78.40 5.69
N LYS A 146 9.54 -78.77 6.96
CA LYS A 146 8.53 -78.44 8.00
C LYS A 146 8.41 -76.93 8.17
N TRP A 147 9.55 -76.25 8.31
CA TRP A 147 9.60 -74.80 8.44
C TRP A 147 9.01 -74.08 7.22
N LEU A 148 9.26 -74.57 5.99
CA LEU A 148 8.70 -74.01 4.75
C LEU A 148 7.16 -74.04 4.69
N ILE A 149 6.54 -75.05 5.31
CA ILE A 149 5.08 -75.19 5.38
C ILE A 149 4.51 -74.29 6.47
N GLU A 150 5.18 -74.19 7.62
CA GLU A 150 4.71 -73.43 8.78
C GLU A 150 4.96 -71.92 8.65
N PHE A 151 6.02 -71.50 7.94
CA PHE A 151 6.43 -70.11 7.81
C PHE A 151 5.32 -69.18 7.24
N PRO A 152 4.64 -69.53 6.14
CA PRO A 152 3.57 -68.71 5.59
C PRO A 152 2.40 -68.52 6.57
N ASP A 153 2.03 -69.58 7.29
CA ASP A 153 0.91 -69.59 8.25
C ASP A 153 1.25 -68.80 9.51
N LEU A 154 2.47 -68.98 10.06
CA LEU A 154 2.97 -68.20 11.18
C LEU A 154 2.91 -66.70 10.86
N LEU A 155 3.36 -66.31 9.67
CA LEU A 155 3.37 -64.91 9.29
C LEU A 155 1.95 -64.36 9.10
N ASP A 156 1.02 -65.13 8.51
CA ASP A 156 -0.38 -64.71 8.41
C ASP A 156 -1.04 -64.55 9.80
N VAL A 157 -0.69 -65.39 10.80
CA VAL A 157 -1.12 -65.22 12.20
C VAL A 157 -0.56 -63.92 12.81
N LEU A 158 0.73 -63.65 12.65
CA LEU A 158 1.36 -62.42 13.17
C LEU A 158 0.76 -61.16 12.54
N LEU A 159 0.43 -61.21 11.24
CA LEU A 159 -0.27 -60.14 10.53
C LEU A 159 -1.70 -59.94 11.05
N ALA A 160 -2.42 -61.03 11.34
CA ALA A 160 -3.76 -60.95 11.92
C ALA A 160 -3.74 -60.37 13.35
N GLU A 161 -2.74 -60.73 14.16
CA GLU A 161 -2.53 -60.20 15.51
C GLU A 161 -1.93 -58.79 15.55
N ARG A 162 -1.55 -58.21 14.39
CA ARG A 162 -0.85 -56.92 14.25
C ARG A 162 0.47 -56.83 15.03
N ARG A 163 1.19 -57.96 15.19
CA ARG A 163 2.49 -58.02 15.88
C ARG A 163 3.61 -57.65 14.91
N VAL A 164 3.73 -56.34 14.64
CA VAL A 164 4.60 -55.79 13.58
C VAL A 164 6.07 -56.19 13.75
N ASP A 165 6.65 -56.03 14.93
CA ASP A 165 8.08 -56.33 15.17
C ASP A 165 8.42 -57.80 14.94
N GLU A 166 7.52 -58.68 15.37
CA GLU A 166 7.68 -60.12 15.21
C GLU A 166 7.45 -60.56 13.75
N ALA A 167 6.51 -59.92 13.05
CA ALA A 167 6.32 -60.12 11.62
C ALA A 167 7.55 -59.66 10.81
N LEU A 168 8.18 -58.54 11.18
CA LEU A 168 9.43 -58.06 10.58
C LEU A 168 10.59 -59.03 10.83
N ALA A 169 10.73 -59.50 12.08
CA ALA A 169 11.76 -60.49 12.43
C ALA A 169 11.57 -61.80 11.64
N ALA A 170 10.34 -62.31 11.58
CA ALA A 170 9.99 -63.51 10.81
C ALA A 170 10.27 -63.32 9.31
N LEU A 171 9.91 -62.17 8.72
CA LEU A 171 10.23 -61.86 7.33
C LEU A 171 11.74 -61.83 7.06
N SER A 172 12.53 -61.20 7.93
CA SER A 172 13.98 -61.14 7.80
C SER A 172 14.62 -62.52 7.87
N GLU A 173 14.11 -63.38 8.74
CA GLU A 173 14.53 -64.78 8.86
C GLU A 173 14.19 -65.56 7.59
N GLY A 174 12.99 -65.35 7.03
CA GLY A 174 12.61 -65.99 5.77
C GLY A 174 13.47 -65.54 4.58
N GLU A 175 13.85 -64.27 4.51
CA GLU A 175 14.79 -63.76 3.51
C GLU A 175 16.21 -64.35 3.67
N ARG A 176 16.67 -64.52 4.91
CA ARG A 176 17.94 -65.17 5.23
C ARG A 176 17.94 -66.62 4.77
N VAL A 177 16.93 -67.39 5.14
CA VAL A 177 16.76 -68.80 4.74
C VAL A 177 16.67 -68.93 3.21
N ALA A 178 15.92 -68.06 2.53
CA ALA A 178 15.84 -68.06 1.06
C ALA A 178 17.20 -67.76 0.40
N SER A 179 18.00 -66.86 0.98
CA SER A 179 19.33 -66.49 0.49
C SER A 179 20.35 -67.62 0.70
N GLU A 180 20.35 -68.24 1.88
CA GLU A 180 21.20 -69.39 2.20
C GLU A 180 20.86 -70.60 1.32
N ALA A 181 19.58 -70.86 1.10
CA ALA A 181 19.15 -71.94 0.22
C ALA A 181 19.57 -71.72 -1.24
N LYS A 182 19.58 -70.46 -1.69
CA LYS A 182 20.10 -70.08 -3.02
C LYS A 182 21.60 -70.32 -3.13
N GLN A 183 22.36 -69.97 -2.09
CA GLN A 183 23.82 -70.08 -2.08
C GLN A 183 24.29 -71.53 -1.95
N MET A 184 23.67 -72.30 -1.06
CA MET A 184 24.03 -73.69 -0.79
C MET A 184 23.37 -74.68 -1.76
N LYS A 185 22.46 -74.22 -2.64
CA LYS A 185 21.67 -75.05 -3.58
C LYS A 185 20.95 -76.20 -2.88
N THR A 186 20.46 -75.95 -1.67
CA THR A 186 19.77 -76.95 -0.82
C THR A 186 18.31 -77.17 -1.21
N LEU A 187 17.70 -76.21 -1.91
CA LEU A 187 16.31 -76.30 -2.40
C LEU A 187 16.26 -76.38 -3.93
N THR A 188 15.22 -77.04 -4.44
CA THR A 188 14.93 -77.02 -5.89
C THR A 188 14.53 -75.61 -6.34
N PRO A 189 14.81 -75.23 -7.60
CA PRO A 189 14.47 -73.90 -8.11
C PRO A 189 12.98 -73.54 -7.96
N ALA A 190 12.08 -74.52 -8.08
CA ALA A 190 10.64 -74.32 -7.95
C ALA A 190 10.22 -73.99 -6.50
N VAL A 191 10.77 -74.70 -5.51
CA VAL A 191 10.47 -74.47 -4.08
C VAL A 191 11.05 -73.14 -3.62
N LEU A 192 12.26 -72.81 -4.07
CA LEU A 192 12.90 -71.52 -3.77
C LEU A 192 12.09 -70.35 -4.34
N MET A 193 11.57 -70.48 -5.57
CA MET A 193 10.72 -69.47 -6.19
C MET A 193 9.38 -69.33 -5.44
N SER A 194 8.77 -70.44 -5.01
CA SER A 194 7.56 -70.44 -4.18
C SER A 194 7.76 -69.70 -2.84
N LEU A 195 8.87 -69.97 -2.16
CA LEU A 195 9.24 -69.27 -0.92
C LEU A 195 9.43 -67.77 -1.17
N GLN A 196 10.17 -67.40 -2.23
CA GLN A 196 10.38 -66.00 -2.58
C GLN A 196 9.07 -65.27 -2.88
N THR A 197 8.16 -65.88 -3.64
CA THR A 197 6.83 -65.34 -3.90
C THR A 197 6.04 -65.17 -2.60
N SER A 198 6.06 -66.19 -1.72
CA SER A 198 5.37 -66.14 -0.42
C SER A 198 5.88 -65.03 0.50
N ILE A 199 7.19 -64.79 0.51
CA ILE A 199 7.83 -63.69 1.24
C ILE A 199 7.40 -62.35 0.64
N ILE A 200 7.44 -62.19 -0.68
CA ILE A 200 7.04 -60.94 -1.36
C ILE A 200 5.57 -60.61 -1.08
N GLU A 201 4.67 -61.58 -1.21
CA GLU A 201 3.23 -61.40 -0.95
C GLU A 201 2.97 -60.95 0.48
N ARG A 202 3.60 -61.60 1.47
CA ARG A 202 3.38 -61.26 2.89
C ARG A 202 4.07 -59.96 3.30
N ARG A 203 5.24 -59.65 2.71
CA ARG A 203 5.89 -58.33 2.84
C ARG A 203 4.96 -57.22 2.34
N GLN A 204 4.32 -57.42 1.18
CA GLN A 204 3.35 -56.49 0.63
C GLN A 204 2.11 -56.36 1.51
N LYS A 205 1.53 -57.47 2.00
CA LYS A 205 0.40 -57.44 2.95
C LYS A 205 0.73 -56.64 4.20
N LEU A 206 1.91 -56.85 4.80
CA LEU A 206 2.35 -56.09 5.97
C LEU A 206 2.49 -54.60 5.64
N ALA A 207 3.13 -54.27 4.51
CA ALA A 207 3.27 -52.89 4.07
C ALA A 207 1.90 -52.21 3.87
N ASP A 208 0.92 -52.90 3.29
CA ASP A 208 -0.42 -52.37 3.10
C ASP A 208 -1.17 -52.16 4.43
N GLN A 209 -1.04 -53.08 5.39
CA GLN A 209 -1.60 -52.93 6.74
C GLN A 209 -0.98 -51.73 7.49
N LEU A 210 0.34 -51.56 7.40
CA LEU A 210 1.04 -50.43 8.01
C LEU A 210 0.66 -49.10 7.34
N ALA A 211 0.54 -49.08 6.01
CA ALA A 211 0.09 -47.91 5.27
C ALA A 211 -1.35 -47.52 5.62
N GLU A 212 -2.23 -48.51 5.77
CA GLU A 212 -3.61 -48.29 6.20
C GLU A 212 -3.65 -47.70 7.63
N ALA A 213 -2.85 -48.25 8.55
CA ALA A 213 -2.74 -47.76 9.92
C ALA A 213 -2.21 -46.30 9.97
N ALA A 214 -1.21 -45.96 9.15
CA ALA A 214 -0.65 -44.61 9.08
C ALA A 214 -1.66 -43.57 8.56
N CYS A 215 -2.64 -43.98 7.74
CA CYS A 215 -3.69 -43.11 7.20
C CYS A 215 -4.86 -42.86 8.17
N GLN A 216 -4.97 -43.60 9.28
CA GLN A 216 -6.11 -43.45 10.19
C GLN A 216 -6.02 -42.14 11.00
N PRO A 217 -7.10 -41.34 11.08
CA PRO A 217 -7.11 -40.09 11.86
C PRO A 217 -6.86 -40.27 13.36
N SER A 218 -7.13 -41.46 13.90
CA SER A 218 -6.94 -41.80 15.31
C SER A 218 -5.49 -42.15 15.66
N THR A 219 -4.64 -42.39 14.66
CA THR A 219 -3.26 -42.83 14.86
C THR A 219 -2.46 -41.75 15.56
N ARG A 220 -1.86 -42.11 16.70
CA ARG A 220 -1.07 -41.17 17.50
C ARG A 220 0.30 -40.93 16.87
N GLY A 221 0.97 -39.86 17.29
CA GLY A 221 2.29 -39.50 16.75
C GLY A 221 3.32 -40.62 16.92
N ASP A 222 3.33 -41.31 18.05
CA ASP A 222 4.26 -42.42 18.29
C ASP A 222 3.93 -43.63 17.43
N GLU A 223 2.66 -44.04 17.37
CA GLU A 223 2.18 -45.13 16.52
C GLU A 223 2.47 -44.88 15.03
N LEU A 224 2.32 -43.63 14.58
CA LEU A 224 2.69 -43.22 13.23
C LEU A 224 4.19 -43.41 12.99
N ARG A 225 5.05 -42.94 13.90
CA ARG A 225 6.51 -43.08 13.75
C ARG A 225 6.94 -44.54 13.69
N GLU A 226 6.34 -45.41 14.50
CA GLU A 226 6.63 -46.86 14.47
C GLU A 226 6.18 -47.49 13.15
N ALA A 227 4.96 -47.19 12.68
CA ALA A 227 4.45 -47.71 11.41
C ALA A 227 5.30 -47.26 10.20
N ILE A 228 5.70 -45.99 10.16
CA ILE A 228 6.57 -45.44 9.11
C ILE A 228 7.99 -46.05 9.19
N SER A 229 8.52 -46.26 10.40
CA SER A 229 9.82 -46.91 10.58
C SER A 229 9.81 -48.37 10.11
N ALA A 230 8.74 -49.11 10.43
CA ALA A 230 8.50 -50.47 9.95
C ALA A 230 8.40 -50.52 8.41
N LEU A 231 7.68 -49.58 7.78
CA LEU A 231 7.60 -49.47 6.32
C LEU A 231 8.98 -49.18 5.68
N LYS A 232 9.79 -48.32 6.30
CA LYS A 232 11.17 -48.09 5.85
C LYS A 232 12.00 -49.37 5.94
N GLN A 233 11.89 -50.13 7.02
CA GLN A 233 12.60 -51.41 7.18
C GLN A 233 12.19 -52.45 6.14
N LEU A 234 10.94 -52.44 5.68
CA LEU A 234 10.43 -53.30 4.60
C LEU A 234 10.96 -52.92 3.21
N GLY A 235 11.69 -51.81 3.09
CA GLY A 235 12.22 -51.30 1.82
C GLY A 235 11.27 -50.35 1.07
N ASP A 236 10.10 -50.01 1.63
CA ASP A 236 9.12 -49.11 1.03
C ASP A 236 9.28 -47.66 1.54
N GLY A 237 10.51 -47.17 1.51
CA GLY A 237 10.89 -45.85 2.03
C GLY A 237 10.16 -44.67 1.37
N PRO A 238 10.01 -44.61 0.03
CA PRO A 238 9.28 -43.54 -0.64
C PRO A 238 7.81 -43.46 -0.23
N ARG A 239 7.10 -44.59 -0.17
CA ARG A 239 5.70 -44.61 0.30
C ARG A 239 5.62 -44.22 1.77
N ALA A 240 6.53 -44.72 2.61
CA ALA A 240 6.61 -44.38 4.02
C ALA A 240 6.77 -42.87 4.24
N HIS A 241 7.67 -42.23 3.49
CA HIS A 241 7.91 -40.80 3.60
C HIS A 241 6.71 -39.98 3.12
N SER A 242 6.12 -40.32 1.96
CA SER A 242 4.88 -39.68 1.48
C SER A 242 3.72 -39.83 2.47
N LEU A 243 3.56 -40.99 3.12
CA LEU A 243 2.53 -41.23 4.14
C LEU A 243 2.75 -40.38 5.40
N LEU A 244 4.00 -40.26 5.87
CA LEU A 244 4.36 -39.39 7.00
C LEU A 244 3.94 -37.94 6.72
N LEU A 245 4.28 -37.40 5.56
CA LEU A 245 3.94 -36.03 5.16
C LEU A 245 2.43 -35.84 5.01
N ASN A 246 1.72 -36.83 4.47
CA ASN A 246 0.26 -36.80 4.34
C ASN A 246 -0.45 -36.87 5.70
N ALA A 247 0.05 -37.67 6.65
CA ALA A 247 -0.50 -37.75 7.99
C ALA A 247 -0.40 -36.40 8.72
N HIS A 248 0.77 -35.74 8.65
CA HIS A 248 0.94 -34.38 9.18
C HIS A 248 0.02 -33.37 8.50
N LEU A 249 -0.14 -33.47 7.17
CA LEU A 249 -1.06 -32.64 6.39
C LEU A 249 -2.51 -32.77 6.86
N GLN A 250 -3.02 -34.00 6.95
CA GLN A 250 -4.39 -34.27 7.38
C GLN A 250 -4.65 -33.75 8.80
N ARG A 251 -3.70 -33.96 9.70
CA ARG A 251 -3.83 -33.54 11.11
C ARG A 251 -3.93 -32.03 11.25
N TYR A 252 -3.10 -31.26 10.56
CA TYR A 252 -3.19 -29.81 10.67
C TYR A 252 -4.40 -29.26 9.88
N GLN A 253 -4.79 -29.88 8.76
CA GLN A 253 -6.01 -29.49 8.04
C GLN A 253 -7.27 -29.66 8.89
N TYR A 254 -7.35 -30.74 9.67
CA TYR A 254 -8.43 -30.94 10.64
C TYR A 254 -8.46 -29.80 11.67
N ASN A 255 -7.31 -29.47 12.26
CA ASN A 255 -7.22 -28.35 13.21
C ASN A 255 -7.55 -26.99 12.56
N MET A 256 -7.25 -26.81 11.28
CA MET A 256 -7.55 -25.58 10.54
C MET A 256 -9.06 -25.33 10.41
N GLN A 257 -9.90 -26.37 10.43
CA GLN A 257 -11.36 -26.20 10.38
C GLN A 257 -11.92 -25.42 11.58
N SER A 258 -11.19 -25.41 12.70
CA SER A 258 -11.55 -24.63 13.90
C SER A 258 -11.18 -23.14 13.78
N LEU A 259 -10.30 -22.77 12.84
CA LEU A 259 -9.85 -21.40 12.64
C LEU A 259 -10.82 -20.67 11.70
N ARG A 260 -11.68 -19.81 12.28
CA ARG A 260 -12.52 -18.91 11.48
C ARG A 260 -11.85 -17.54 11.27
N PRO A 261 -11.81 -17.03 10.03
CA PRO A 261 -11.47 -15.63 9.79
C PRO A 261 -12.43 -14.72 10.55
N SER A 262 -11.91 -13.96 11.52
CA SER A 262 -12.72 -13.00 12.27
C SER A 262 -12.90 -11.73 11.45
N SER A 263 -14.12 -11.24 11.30
CA SER A 263 -14.43 -10.03 10.52
C SER A 263 -13.99 -8.72 11.19
N THR A 264 -13.58 -8.76 12.46
CA THR A 264 -13.35 -7.56 13.30
C THR A 264 -11.87 -7.22 13.53
N SER A 265 -10.95 -8.15 13.31
CA SER A 265 -9.51 -7.91 13.47
C SER A 265 -8.86 -7.68 12.11
N TYR A 266 -7.90 -6.75 12.00
CA TYR A 266 -7.13 -6.42 10.79
C TYR A 266 -6.21 -7.56 10.27
N GLY A 267 -6.63 -8.83 10.36
CA GLY A 267 -5.94 -9.99 9.81
C GLY A 267 -4.81 -10.56 10.68
N GLY A 268 -4.17 -9.76 11.53
CA GLY A 268 -2.99 -10.19 12.32
C GLY A 268 -3.22 -11.42 13.21
N ALA A 269 -4.33 -11.46 13.97
CA ALA A 269 -4.64 -12.60 14.85
C ALA A 269 -4.88 -13.90 14.07
N TYR A 270 -5.60 -13.81 12.95
CA TYR A 270 -5.81 -14.94 12.04
C TYR A 270 -4.49 -15.42 11.44
N THR A 271 -3.65 -14.50 10.96
CA THR A 271 -2.32 -14.82 10.44
C THR A 271 -1.45 -15.50 11.50
N ALA A 272 -1.46 -15.03 12.74
CA ALA A 272 -0.71 -15.65 13.84
C ALA A 272 -1.14 -17.09 14.12
N ALA A 273 -2.45 -17.32 14.28
CA ALA A 273 -2.99 -18.64 14.57
C ALA A 273 -2.72 -19.63 13.42
N LEU A 274 -2.95 -19.19 12.18
CA LEU A 274 -2.71 -20.03 11.01
C LEU A 274 -1.21 -20.29 10.80
N SER A 275 -0.36 -19.28 11.01
CA SER A 275 1.10 -19.39 10.87
C SER A 275 1.67 -20.36 11.91
N GLN A 276 1.22 -20.25 13.17
CA GLN A 276 1.59 -21.20 14.21
C GLN A 276 1.18 -22.64 13.83
N LEU A 277 -0.05 -22.84 13.37
CA LEU A 277 -0.54 -24.17 12.97
C LEU A 277 0.29 -24.78 11.84
N VAL A 278 0.49 -24.04 10.74
CA VAL A 278 1.18 -24.55 9.55
C VAL A 278 2.68 -24.77 9.83
N PHE A 279 3.38 -23.80 10.39
CA PHE A 279 4.82 -23.91 10.58
C PHE A 279 5.21 -24.86 11.73
N SER A 280 4.32 -25.07 12.72
CA SER A 280 4.53 -26.13 13.72
C SER A 280 4.36 -27.53 13.12
N ALA A 281 3.39 -27.73 12.23
CA ALA A 281 3.22 -28.99 11.51
C ALA A 281 4.40 -29.29 10.58
N ILE A 282 4.92 -28.26 9.87
CA ILE A 282 6.14 -28.39 9.06
C ILE A 282 7.34 -28.72 9.95
N ALA A 283 7.50 -28.06 11.10
CA ALA A 283 8.58 -28.36 12.04
C ALA A 283 8.54 -29.82 12.53
N GLN A 284 7.35 -30.33 12.85
CA GLN A 284 7.16 -31.69 13.32
C GLN A 284 7.45 -32.71 12.21
N ALA A 285 6.90 -32.50 11.01
CA ALA A 285 7.17 -33.35 9.86
C ALA A 285 8.67 -33.41 9.52
N ALA A 286 9.36 -32.27 9.58
CA ALA A 286 10.80 -32.22 9.36
C ALA A 286 11.59 -32.96 10.44
N SER A 287 11.17 -32.85 11.71
CA SER A 287 11.79 -33.56 12.83
C SER A 287 11.60 -35.08 12.72
N ASP A 288 10.38 -35.53 12.41
CA ASP A 288 10.06 -36.95 12.26
C ASP A 288 10.75 -37.55 11.03
N SER A 289 10.77 -36.81 9.92
CA SER A 289 11.47 -37.21 8.70
C SER A 289 12.97 -37.38 8.98
N LEU A 290 13.61 -36.42 9.65
CA LEU A 290 15.02 -36.51 10.01
C LEU A 290 15.30 -37.69 10.96
N ALA A 291 14.41 -37.96 11.92
CA ALA A 291 14.57 -39.04 12.88
C ALA A 291 14.51 -40.44 12.23
N ILE A 292 13.62 -40.64 11.23
CA ILE A 292 13.39 -41.95 10.59
C ILE A 292 14.27 -42.13 9.35
N PHE A 293 14.40 -41.09 8.52
CA PHE A 293 15.06 -41.13 7.22
C PHE A 293 16.48 -40.57 7.22
N GLY A 294 16.91 -39.90 8.29
CA GLY A 294 18.25 -39.30 8.35
C GLY A 294 18.43 -38.19 7.30
N GLN A 295 19.66 -38.03 6.82
CA GLN A 295 20.04 -37.00 5.84
C GLN A 295 20.08 -37.54 4.41
N GLU A 296 19.18 -38.47 4.07
CA GLU A 296 19.08 -39.04 2.73
C GLU A 296 18.52 -37.99 1.74
N PRO A 297 19.24 -37.67 0.64
CA PRO A 297 18.93 -36.50 -0.19
C PRO A 297 17.57 -36.57 -0.92
N ALA A 298 17.08 -37.78 -1.20
CA ALA A 298 15.79 -37.99 -1.84
C ALA A 298 14.63 -37.54 -0.94
N TYR A 299 14.64 -37.97 0.32
CA TYR A 299 13.58 -37.63 1.28
C TYR A 299 13.67 -36.19 1.75
N THR A 300 14.88 -35.65 1.94
CA THR A 300 15.04 -34.22 2.26
C THR A 300 14.51 -33.33 1.14
N SER A 301 14.70 -33.70 -0.13
CA SER A 301 14.17 -32.94 -1.27
C SER A 301 12.64 -33.00 -1.32
N GLU A 302 12.04 -34.17 -1.10
CA GLU A 302 10.58 -34.33 -1.02
C GLU A 302 9.98 -33.51 0.13
N LEU A 303 10.63 -33.51 1.31
CA LEU A 303 10.23 -32.71 2.46
C LEU A 303 10.27 -31.20 2.15
N VAL A 304 11.32 -30.71 1.49
CA VAL A 304 11.43 -29.30 1.10
C VAL A 304 10.34 -28.92 0.10
N MET A 305 10.05 -29.78 -0.88
CA MET A 305 8.97 -29.56 -1.85
C MET A 305 7.61 -29.53 -1.16
N TRP A 306 7.35 -30.45 -0.23
CA TRP A 306 6.12 -30.48 0.55
C TRP A 306 5.99 -29.23 1.43
N ALA A 307 7.03 -28.84 2.17
CA ALA A 307 7.03 -27.66 3.03
C ALA A 307 6.81 -26.37 2.23
N THR A 308 7.40 -26.28 1.04
CA THR A 308 7.18 -25.17 0.11
C THR A 308 5.72 -25.10 -0.32
N LYS A 309 5.12 -26.24 -0.72
CA LYS A 309 3.70 -26.32 -1.10
C LYS A 309 2.77 -25.93 0.05
N GLN A 310 3.06 -26.34 1.28
CA GLN A 310 2.28 -25.94 2.46
C GLN A 310 2.42 -24.43 2.74
N THR A 311 3.62 -23.88 2.58
CA THR A 311 3.88 -22.44 2.73
C THR A 311 3.16 -21.61 1.68
N GLU A 312 3.07 -22.10 0.44
CA GLU A 312 2.29 -21.47 -0.63
C GLU A 312 0.79 -21.48 -0.33
N ALA A 313 0.24 -22.62 0.13
CA ALA A 313 -1.16 -22.71 0.54
C ALA A 313 -1.49 -21.77 1.71
N PHE A 314 -0.60 -21.69 2.70
CA PHE A 314 -0.68 -20.72 3.80
C PHE A 314 -0.72 -19.28 3.29
N ALA A 315 0.20 -18.91 2.39
CA ALA A 315 0.28 -17.56 1.86
C ALA A 315 -0.99 -17.17 1.08
N LEU A 316 -1.59 -18.12 0.34
CA LEU A 316 -2.86 -17.90 -0.36
C LEU A 316 -4.01 -17.58 0.61
N LEU A 317 -4.09 -18.29 1.73
CA LEU A 317 -5.11 -18.06 2.75
C LEU A 317 -4.92 -16.70 3.44
N VAL A 318 -3.69 -16.35 3.81
CA VAL A 318 -3.38 -15.03 4.41
C VAL A 318 -3.69 -13.91 3.43
N LYS A 319 -3.32 -14.07 2.15
CA LYS A 319 -3.69 -13.11 1.10
C LYS A 319 -5.18 -12.89 1.03
N ARG A 320 -5.95 -13.97 0.96
CA ARG A 320 -7.40 -13.91 0.78
C ARG A 320 -8.12 -13.31 1.98
N TYR A 321 -7.76 -13.72 3.20
CA TYR A 321 -8.55 -13.43 4.39
C TYR A 321 -7.97 -12.33 5.30
N ALA A 322 -6.68 -11.97 5.16
CA ALA A 322 -6.04 -10.93 5.96
C ALA A 322 -5.57 -9.73 5.13
N LEU A 323 -4.94 -9.96 3.97
CA LEU A 323 -4.28 -8.91 3.20
C LEU A 323 -5.19 -8.25 2.14
N ALA A 324 -6.07 -8.97 1.46
CA ALA A 324 -6.79 -8.43 0.30
C ALA A 324 -7.59 -7.16 0.62
N SER A 325 -8.38 -7.18 1.70
CA SER A 325 -9.19 -6.02 2.11
C SER A 325 -8.33 -4.91 2.73
N SER A 326 -7.37 -5.28 3.60
CA SER A 326 -6.51 -4.31 4.28
C SER A 326 -5.58 -3.60 3.29
N ALA A 327 -4.96 -4.31 2.36
CA ALA A 327 -4.11 -3.75 1.31
C ALA A 327 -4.90 -2.81 0.39
N ALA A 328 -6.06 -3.23 -0.10
CA ALA A 328 -6.92 -2.40 -0.95
C ALA A 328 -7.35 -1.11 -0.26
N ALA A 329 -7.58 -1.15 1.06
CA ALA A 329 -7.92 0.04 1.83
C ALA A 329 -6.72 0.96 2.11
N GLY A 330 -5.46 0.53 1.92
CA GLY A 330 -4.23 1.23 2.32
C GLY A 330 -3.75 0.92 3.75
N GLY A 331 -4.17 -0.21 4.31
CA GLY A 331 -3.82 -0.70 5.65
C GLY A 331 -2.40 -1.28 5.72
N LEU A 332 -1.39 -0.43 5.53
CA LEU A 332 0.02 -0.84 5.48
C LEU A 332 0.50 -1.49 6.79
N ARG A 333 0.15 -0.95 7.96
CA ARG A 333 0.44 -1.55 9.27
C ARG A 333 -0.03 -3.00 9.37
N ALA A 334 -1.28 -3.26 8.99
CA ALA A 334 -1.88 -4.59 9.05
C ALA A 334 -1.16 -5.57 8.10
N ALA A 335 -0.78 -5.10 6.91
CA ALA A 335 0.00 -5.89 5.97
C ALA A 335 1.40 -6.19 6.51
N ALA A 336 2.07 -5.19 7.10
CA ALA A 336 3.38 -5.33 7.71
C ALA A 336 3.37 -6.33 8.88
N GLU A 337 2.39 -6.22 9.79
CA GLU A 337 2.21 -7.15 10.91
C GLU A 337 2.02 -8.60 10.41
N CYS A 338 1.14 -8.82 9.42
CA CYS A 338 0.91 -10.15 8.85
C CYS A 338 2.19 -10.76 8.26
N VAL A 339 2.95 -9.96 7.50
CA VAL A 339 4.23 -10.40 6.92
C VAL A 339 5.25 -10.70 8.01
N GLN A 340 5.38 -9.84 9.02
CA GLN A 340 6.33 -10.06 10.12
C GLN A 340 6.01 -11.32 10.93
N ILE A 341 4.74 -11.56 11.23
CA ILE A 341 4.30 -12.78 11.94
C ILE A 341 4.71 -14.03 11.15
N ALA A 342 4.43 -14.03 9.84
CA ALA A 342 4.74 -15.17 8.98
C ALA A 342 6.26 -15.40 8.84
N LEU A 343 7.03 -14.33 8.61
CA LEU A 343 8.50 -14.40 8.55
C LEU A 343 9.11 -14.83 9.89
N GLY A 344 8.55 -14.36 11.01
CA GLY A 344 8.98 -14.74 12.35
C GLY A 344 8.92 -16.26 12.55
N HIS A 345 7.80 -16.91 12.20
CA HIS A 345 7.71 -18.37 12.30
C HIS A 345 8.61 -19.10 11.29
N CYS A 346 8.78 -18.61 10.06
CA CYS A 346 9.73 -19.19 9.10
C CYS A 346 11.19 -19.08 9.57
N SER A 347 11.58 -18.00 10.25
CA SER A 347 12.94 -17.83 10.75
C SER A 347 13.33 -18.91 11.79
N LEU A 348 12.35 -19.43 12.53
CA LEU A 348 12.56 -20.53 13.47
C LEU A 348 12.87 -21.86 12.75
N LEU A 349 12.31 -22.05 11.55
CA LEU A 349 12.57 -23.21 10.69
C LEU A 349 13.91 -23.07 9.96
N GLU A 350 14.31 -21.85 9.60
CA GLU A 350 15.62 -21.56 9.01
C GLU A 350 16.77 -21.96 9.94
N ALA A 351 16.62 -21.73 11.25
CA ALA A 351 17.57 -22.19 12.26
C ALA A 351 17.73 -23.73 12.29
N ARG A 352 16.78 -24.47 11.72
CA ARG A 352 16.80 -25.95 11.59
C ARG A 352 17.11 -26.43 10.18
N GLY A 353 17.56 -25.55 9.28
CA GLY A 353 17.98 -25.90 7.92
C GLY A 353 16.88 -25.84 6.86
N LEU A 354 15.68 -25.31 7.18
CA LEU A 354 14.57 -25.20 6.23
C LEU A 354 14.24 -23.73 5.91
N ALA A 355 14.76 -23.22 4.80
CA ALA A 355 14.61 -21.82 4.41
C ALA A 355 13.34 -21.53 3.60
N LEU A 356 12.35 -20.90 4.25
CA LEU A 356 11.03 -20.61 3.68
C LEU A 356 10.72 -19.11 3.57
N CYS A 357 11.49 -18.22 4.21
CA CYS A 357 11.26 -16.76 4.11
C CYS A 357 11.27 -16.25 2.66
N PRO A 358 12.19 -16.68 1.75
CA PRO A 358 12.18 -16.21 0.36
C PRO A 358 10.87 -16.50 -0.38
N VAL A 359 10.22 -17.63 -0.08
CA VAL A 359 8.93 -18.02 -0.66
C VAL A 359 7.85 -17.03 -0.22
N LEU A 360 7.77 -16.74 1.08
CA LEU A 360 6.79 -15.79 1.62
C LEU A 360 7.02 -14.36 1.12
N LEU A 361 8.27 -13.89 1.07
CA LEU A 361 8.61 -12.56 0.57
C LEU A 361 8.14 -12.38 -0.88
N ARG A 362 8.41 -13.38 -1.74
CA ARG A 362 7.96 -13.40 -3.14
C ARG A 362 6.43 -13.35 -3.23
N LEU A 363 5.75 -14.12 -2.39
CA LEU A 363 4.29 -14.22 -2.45
C LEU A 363 3.62 -12.94 -1.90
N PHE A 364 4.04 -12.40 -0.76
CA PHE A 364 3.38 -11.24 -0.15
C PHE A 364 3.73 -9.90 -0.79
N ARG A 365 4.85 -9.80 -1.51
CA ARG A 365 5.30 -8.56 -2.17
C ARG A 365 4.20 -7.79 -2.92
N PRO A 366 3.43 -8.40 -3.85
CA PRO A 366 2.39 -7.67 -4.58
C PRO A 366 1.31 -7.08 -3.67
N SER A 367 0.92 -7.78 -2.59
CA SER A 367 -0.08 -7.29 -1.65
C SER A 367 0.45 -6.15 -0.78
N VAL A 368 1.74 -6.18 -0.45
CA VAL A 368 2.40 -5.10 0.30
C VAL A 368 2.61 -3.87 -0.58
N GLU A 369 3.05 -4.05 -1.82
CA GLU A 369 3.16 -2.97 -2.82
C GLU A 369 1.79 -2.30 -3.04
N GLN A 370 0.73 -3.08 -3.20
CA GLN A 370 -0.64 -2.54 -3.26
C GLN A 370 -1.03 -1.74 -2.01
N ALA A 371 -0.70 -2.25 -0.81
CA ALA A 371 -0.99 -1.56 0.45
C ALA A 371 -0.21 -0.24 0.58
N LEU A 372 1.05 -0.22 0.11
CA LEU A 372 1.93 0.93 0.06
C LEU A 372 1.33 2.02 -0.84
N ASP A 373 0.98 1.66 -2.08
CA ASP A 373 0.42 2.59 -3.08
C ASP A 373 -0.93 3.16 -2.64
N ALA A 374 -1.81 2.31 -2.11
CA ALA A 374 -3.09 2.75 -1.57
C ALA A 374 -2.93 3.66 -0.35
N ASN A 375 -1.91 3.44 0.50
CA ASN A 375 -1.60 4.32 1.62
C ASN A 375 -1.08 5.68 1.14
N LEU A 376 -0.15 5.72 0.19
CA LEU A 376 0.36 6.95 -0.43
C LEU A 376 -0.78 7.78 -1.05
N LYS A 377 -1.67 7.12 -1.79
CA LYS A 377 -2.87 7.78 -2.34
C LYS A 377 -3.76 8.36 -1.26
N ARG A 378 -3.94 7.64 -0.14
CA ARG A 378 -4.70 8.14 1.02
C ARG A 378 -4.05 9.36 1.67
N ILE A 379 -2.71 9.41 1.75
CA ILE A 379 -1.98 10.60 2.24
C ILE A 379 -2.30 11.79 1.34
N GLU A 380 -2.21 11.59 0.02
CA GLU A 380 -2.48 12.62 -0.97
C GLU A 380 -3.94 13.15 -0.87
N GLU A 381 -4.92 12.25 -0.86
CA GLU A 381 -6.34 12.60 -0.78
C GLU A 381 -6.71 13.28 0.54
N SER A 382 -6.21 12.75 1.68
CA SER A 382 -6.47 13.33 3.00
C SER A 382 -5.84 14.72 3.15
N THR A 383 -4.66 14.93 2.56
CA THR A 383 -4.00 16.25 2.61
C THR A 383 -4.72 17.25 1.72
N ALA A 384 -5.12 16.84 0.52
CA ALA A 384 -5.89 17.68 -0.41
C ALA A 384 -7.25 18.11 0.17
N ALA A 385 -7.97 17.19 0.80
CA ALA A 385 -9.25 17.51 1.43
C ALA A 385 -9.11 18.55 2.56
N LEU A 386 -8.01 18.50 3.33
CA LEU A 386 -7.75 19.52 4.35
C LEU A 386 -7.28 20.84 3.74
N ALA A 387 -6.45 20.81 2.70
CA ALA A 387 -6.02 22.02 1.99
C ALA A 387 -7.20 22.80 1.38
N ALA A 388 -8.25 22.10 0.94
CA ALA A 388 -9.48 22.72 0.46
C ALA A 388 -10.20 23.57 1.54
N ALA A 389 -10.01 23.23 2.82
CA ALA A 389 -10.64 23.88 3.97
C ALA A 389 -9.64 24.65 4.84
N ASP A 390 -8.37 24.73 4.46
CA ASP A 390 -7.30 25.31 5.26
C ASP A 390 -7.46 26.84 5.35
N ASP A 391 -7.10 27.43 6.47
CA ASP A 391 -7.05 28.88 6.66
C ASP A 391 -5.65 29.48 6.41
N TRP A 392 -4.69 28.59 6.15
CA TRP A 392 -3.28 28.89 5.93
C TRP A 392 -2.61 29.59 7.13
N ILE A 393 -3.10 29.33 8.34
CA ILE A 393 -2.52 29.88 9.57
C ILE A 393 -1.57 28.87 10.20
N LEU A 394 -0.32 29.28 10.47
CA LEU A 394 0.67 28.45 11.14
C LEU A 394 0.30 28.28 12.62
N THR A 395 -0.09 27.06 13.00
CA THR A 395 -0.44 26.71 14.37
C THR A 395 0.52 25.66 14.92
N CYS A 396 0.71 25.63 16.24
CA CYS A 396 1.36 24.51 16.89
C CYS A 396 0.46 23.26 16.79
N PRO A 397 1.03 22.05 16.72
CA PRO A 397 0.22 20.84 16.72
C PRO A 397 -0.65 20.83 17.99
N PRO A 398 -1.96 20.54 17.89
CA PRO A 398 -2.78 20.35 19.08
C PRO A 398 -2.15 19.23 19.89
N ALA A 399 -1.99 19.43 21.21
CA ALA A 399 -1.46 18.42 22.11
C ALA A 399 -2.39 17.20 22.11
N THR A 400 -2.20 16.29 21.16
CA THR A 400 -2.88 15.02 21.10
C THR A 400 -2.36 14.20 22.27
N ARG A 401 -3.18 14.10 23.32
CA ARG A 401 -3.08 13.02 24.31
C ARG A 401 -3.25 11.72 23.53
N GLN A 402 -2.15 11.11 23.10
CA GLN A 402 -2.17 9.76 22.58
C GLN A 402 -2.67 8.84 23.71
N SER A 403 -3.90 8.36 23.55
CA SER A 403 -4.42 7.23 24.30
C SER A 403 -3.68 5.99 23.83
N GLY A 404 -2.74 5.50 24.63
CA GLY A 404 -2.12 4.20 24.46
C GLY A 404 -0.61 4.17 24.69
N ARG A 405 -0.24 3.96 25.96
CA ARG A 405 1.09 3.54 26.46
C ARG A 405 2.12 4.66 26.75
N PRO A 406 2.38 4.99 28.03
CA PRO A 406 3.52 5.80 28.40
C PRO A 406 4.76 4.89 28.42
N SER A 407 5.62 5.02 27.42
CA SER A 407 7.01 4.56 27.54
C SER A 407 7.75 5.57 28.42
N GLY A 408 7.73 5.33 29.74
CA GLY A 408 8.54 6.08 30.68
C GLY A 408 10.01 5.78 30.44
N THR A 409 10.76 6.78 30.00
CA THR A 409 12.09 7.22 30.49
C THR A 409 12.78 8.09 29.43
N SER A 410 12.53 9.41 29.48
CA SER A 410 13.52 10.44 29.11
C SER A 410 12.97 11.83 29.46
N LEU A 411 12.82 12.09 30.76
CA LEU A 411 12.65 13.47 31.24
C LEU A 411 14.02 14.16 31.20
N GLY A 412 14.45 14.53 30.00
CA GLY A 412 15.70 15.25 29.76
C GLY A 412 15.88 15.56 28.27
N SER A 413 15.71 16.84 27.91
CA SER A 413 15.88 17.43 26.56
C SER A 413 14.64 17.59 25.66
N ALA A 414 13.44 17.76 26.21
CA ALA A 414 12.23 18.12 25.44
C ALA A 414 11.93 19.63 25.47
N THR A 415 12.90 20.49 25.12
CA THR A 415 12.59 21.78 24.48
C THR A 415 12.55 21.54 22.96
N ALA A 416 11.63 20.69 22.51
CA ALA A 416 11.40 20.53 21.08
C ALA A 416 10.66 21.77 20.61
N PHE A 417 11.30 22.60 19.78
CA PHE A 417 10.61 23.65 19.04
C PHE A 417 9.38 23.02 18.38
N GLN A 418 8.18 23.39 18.83
CA GLN A 418 6.96 22.97 18.17
C GLN A 418 6.92 23.69 16.84
N HIS A 419 7.29 22.96 15.79
CA HIS A 419 7.21 23.41 14.41
C HIS A 419 5.78 23.86 14.11
N LYS A 420 5.61 25.16 13.84
CA LYS A 420 4.31 25.70 13.43
C LYS A 420 4.08 25.35 11.95
N LEU A 421 2.92 24.76 11.67
CA LEU A 421 2.48 24.36 10.33
C LEU A 421 0.99 24.67 10.20
N THR A 422 0.48 24.72 8.97
CA THR A 422 -0.97 24.78 8.74
C THR A 422 -1.63 23.42 8.98
N SER A 423 -2.96 23.39 8.99
CA SER A 423 -3.72 22.16 9.29
C SER A 423 -3.44 21.03 8.30
N SER A 424 -3.34 21.35 7.00
CA SER A 424 -3.01 20.38 5.95
C SER A 424 -1.57 19.87 6.08
N ALA A 425 -0.60 20.75 6.36
CA ALA A 425 0.80 20.37 6.53
C ALA A 425 1.04 19.50 7.79
N HIS A 426 0.33 19.78 8.89
CA HIS A 426 0.35 18.92 10.07
C HIS A 426 -0.17 17.52 9.76
N ARG A 427 -1.30 17.42 9.07
CA ARG A 427 -1.86 16.13 8.68
C ARG A 427 -0.91 15.36 7.79
N PHE A 428 -0.36 16.02 6.78
CA PHE A 428 0.63 15.43 5.89
C PHE A 428 1.82 14.88 6.68
N ASN A 429 2.45 15.69 7.53
CA ASN A 429 3.58 15.25 8.35
C ASN A 429 3.22 14.08 9.26
N LEU A 430 2.08 14.11 9.94
CA LEU A 430 1.62 13.02 10.80
C LEU A 430 1.44 11.71 10.02
N MET A 431 0.74 11.74 8.88
CA MET A 431 0.54 10.54 8.09
C MET A 431 1.84 10.01 7.50
N VAL A 432 2.80 10.88 7.16
CA VAL A 432 4.13 10.45 6.71
C VAL A 432 4.94 9.82 7.85
N GLN A 433 4.85 10.34 9.08
CA GLN A 433 5.48 9.71 10.23
C GLN A 433 4.92 8.30 10.49
N ASP A 434 3.59 8.16 10.46
CA ASP A 434 2.90 6.87 10.59
C ASP A 434 3.30 5.91 9.46
N PHE A 435 3.37 6.41 8.22
CA PHE A 435 3.78 5.64 7.05
C PHE A 435 5.19 5.06 7.20
N PHE A 436 6.19 5.86 7.61
CA PHE A 436 7.54 5.34 7.82
C PHE A 436 7.64 4.37 9.00
N GLU A 437 6.80 4.51 10.03
CA GLU A 437 6.69 3.53 11.11
C GLU A 437 6.14 2.19 10.63
N ASP A 438 5.16 2.22 9.73
CA ASP A 438 4.57 1.03 9.14
C ASP A 438 5.51 0.34 8.13
N VAL A 439 6.37 1.10 7.43
CA VAL A 439 7.37 0.56 6.48
C VAL A 439 8.60 -0.01 7.19
N GLY A 440 8.99 0.51 8.36
CA GLY A 440 10.18 0.02 9.10
C GLY A 440 10.23 -1.50 9.30
N PRO A 441 9.13 -2.14 9.73
CA PRO A 441 8.93 -3.60 9.72
C PRO A 441 9.26 -4.36 8.43
N LEU A 442 9.17 -3.70 7.27
CA LEU A 442 9.24 -4.27 5.93
C LEU A 442 10.60 -4.09 5.24
N LEU A 443 11.64 -3.67 5.98
CA LEU A 443 12.98 -3.47 5.43
C LEU A 443 13.56 -4.73 4.75
N SER A 444 13.19 -5.92 5.22
CA SER A 444 13.57 -7.20 4.59
C SER A 444 13.07 -7.36 3.15
N MET A 445 12.01 -6.62 2.77
CA MET A 445 11.42 -6.66 1.43
C MET A 445 12.13 -5.74 0.42
N GLN A 446 13.09 -4.91 0.86
CA GLN A 446 13.85 -3.99 0.01
C GLN A 446 12.96 -2.95 -0.74
N LEU A 447 11.90 -2.47 -0.09
CA LEU A 447 10.94 -1.50 -0.66
C LEU A 447 11.39 -0.03 -0.51
N GLY A 448 12.61 0.22 -0.01
CA GLY A 448 13.08 1.57 0.34
C GLY A 448 13.04 2.56 -0.83
N GLY A 449 13.51 2.15 -2.02
CA GLY A 449 13.49 3.00 -3.22
C GLY A 449 12.07 3.37 -3.66
N GLN A 450 11.16 2.40 -3.73
CA GLN A 450 9.75 2.61 -4.06
C GLN A 450 9.05 3.52 -3.03
N THR A 451 9.34 3.31 -1.75
CA THR A 451 8.80 4.12 -0.64
C THR A 451 9.20 5.59 -0.77
N LEU A 452 10.49 5.85 -1.02
CA LEU A 452 11.00 7.23 -1.16
C LEU A 452 10.48 7.90 -2.44
N GLU A 453 10.41 7.16 -3.55
CA GLU A 453 9.86 7.69 -4.82
C GLU A 453 8.38 8.02 -4.70
N GLY A 454 7.58 7.09 -4.15
CA GLY A 454 6.15 7.31 -3.92
C GLY A 454 5.89 8.51 -3.01
N LEU A 455 6.63 8.64 -1.90
CA LEU A 455 6.51 9.80 -1.03
C LEU A 455 6.95 11.12 -1.69
N PHE A 456 7.99 11.08 -2.53
CA PHE A 456 8.38 12.25 -3.33
C PHE A 456 7.25 12.69 -4.26
N GLN A 457 6.57 11.75 -4.92
CA GLN A 457 5.43 12.06 -5.80
C GLN A 457 4.28 12.68 -5.01
N VAL A 458 3.95 12.15 -3.83
CA VAL A 458 2.91 12.72 -2.96
C VAL A 458 3.29 14.12 -2.46
N PHE A 459 4.57 14.34 -2.07
CA PHE A 459 5.05 15.68 -1.72
C PHE A 459 5.02 16.65 -2.90
N ASN A 460 5.39 16.20 -4.10
CA ASN A 460 5.34 17.02 -5.30
C ASN A 460 3.89 17.40 -5.68
N SER A 461 2.93 16.48 -5.50
CA SER A 461 1.50 16.77 -5.63
C SER A 461 1.03 17.79 -4.59
N TYR A 462 1.49 17.66 -3.34
CA TYR A 462 1.23 18.66 -2.29
C TYR A 462 1.79 20.04 -2.66
N VAL A 463 3.02 20.14 -3.16
CA VAL A 463 3.58 21.43 -3.59
C VAL A 463 2.83 22.01 -4.79
N SER A 464 2.46 21.21 -5.78
CA SER A 464 1.62 21.67 -6.90
C SER A 464 0.27 22.21 -6.42
N MET A 465 -0.32 21.60 -5.39
CA MET A 465 -1.53 22.12 -4.74
C MET A 465 -1.28 23.45 -4.02
N LEU A 466 -0.14 23.62 -3.35
CA LEU A 466 0.23 24.92 -2.76
C LEU A 466 0.45 26.00 -3.83
N ILE A 467 1.00 25.65 -4.99
CA ILE A 467 1.11 26.57 -6.13
C ILE A 467 -0.28 27.03 -6.58
N LYS A 468 -1.24 26.11 -6.68
CA LYS A 468 -2.64 26.43 -7.04
C LYS A 468 -3.37 27.29 -6.00
N ALA A 469 -2.86 27.36 -4.77
CA ALA A 469 -3.42 28.20 -3.72
C ALA A 469 -2.95 29.67 -3.82
N LEU A 470 -1.91 29.97 -4.62
CA LEU A 470 -1.42 31.32 -4.80
C LEU A 470 -2.31 32.13 -5.76
N PRO A 471 -2.62 33.41 -5.49
CA PRO A 471 -3.41 34.26 -6.39
C PRO A 471 -2.81 34.32 -7.81
N GLY A 472 -3.65 34.29 -8.85
CA GLY A 472 -3.22 34.37 -10.26
C GLY A 472 -2.70 33.06 -10.87
N SER A 473 -2.58 31.96 -10.11
CA SER A 473 -2.11 30.67 -10.67
C SER A 473 -3.17 29.87 -11.42
N MET A 474 -4.46 30.26 -11.36
CA MET A 474 -5.56 29.50 -11.98
C MET A 474 -5.74 29.78 -13.48
N GLU A 475 -5.13 30.82 -14.03
CA GLU A 475 -5.37 31.26 -15.42
C GLU A 475 -4.57 30.46 -16.47
N GLU A 476 -3.49 29.78 -16.07
CA GLU A 476 -2.62 29.03 -17.01
C GLU A 476 -3.06 27.57 -17.28
N GLU A 477 -4.01 27.01 -16.52
CA GLU A 477 -4.34 25.57 -16.53
C GLU A 477 -5.54 25.16 -17.43
N ALA A 478 -5.90 25.93 -18.45
CA ALA A 478 -6.93 25.51 -19.42
C ALA A 478 -6.52 24.32 -20.31
N ASN A 479 -5.27 23.84 -20.25
CA ASN A 479 -4.69 22.91 -21.25
C ASN A 479 -4.14 21.56 -20.72
N PHE A 480 -4.38 21.15 -19.47
CA PHE A 480 -3.99 19.79 -19.01
C PHE A 480 -5.12 19.06 -18.25
N GLU A 481 -5.98 18.36 -18.99
CA GLU A 481 -7.10 17.53 -18.51
C GLU A 481 -6.69 16.21 -17.81
N SER A 482 -5.71 16.21 -16.88
CA SER A 482 -5.36 14.98 -16.14
C SER A 482 -5.26 15.10 -14.62
N SER A 483 -5.24 16.31 -14.06
CA SER A 483 -5.30 16.52 -12.61
C SER A 483 -6.69 17.02 -12.27
N GLY A 484 -7.61 16.11 -11.93
CA GLY A 484 -8.98 16.48 -11.56
C GLY A 484 -8.97 17.64 -10.56
N ASN A 485 -9.71 18.70 -10.87
CA ASN A 485 -9.76 19.97 -10.14
C ASN A 485 -9.97 19.76 -8.63
N LYS A 486 -8.89 19.52 -7.89
CA LYS A 486 -8.88 19.51 -6.44
C LYS A 486 -9.06 20.96 -6.02
N ILE A 487 -10.25 21.29 -5.52
CA ILE A 487 -10.58 22.62 -5.03
C ILE A 487 -9.63 22.92 -3.87
N VAL A 488 -8.85 24.00 -3.97
CA VAL A 488 -7.92 24.47 -2.92
C VAL A 488 -8.35 25.87 -2.52
N ARG A 489 -8.29 26.19 -1.22
CA ARG A 489 -8.60 27.54 -0.75
C ARG A 489 -7.45 28.50 -1.10
N MET A 490 -7.80 29.66 -1.65
CA MET A 490 -6.80 30.68 -2.00
C MET A 490 -6.13 31.29 -0.78
N ALA A 491 -4.85 31.60 -0.90
CA ALA A 491 -4.08 32.40 0.04
C ALA A 491 -4.22 33.89 -0.32
N GLU A 492 -5.24 34.52 0.25
CA GLU A 492 -5.69 35.89 -0.09
C GLU A 492 -4.69 36.97 0.33
N ASN A 493 -3.90 36.73 1.37
CA ASN A 493 -2.94 37.71 1.87
C ASN A 493 -1.50 37.18 1.90
N GLU A 494 -0.53 38.10 1.92
CA GLU A 494 0.91 37.78 1.92
C GLU A 494 1.32 36.87 3.08
N ALA A 495 0.67 36.99 4.24
CA ALA A 495 0.96 36.13 5.40
C ALA A 495 0.56 34.67 5.14
N GLN A 496 -0.60 34.44 4.53
CA GLN A 496 -1.05 33.11 4.10
C GLN A 496 -0.16 32.55 3.00
N GLN A 497 0.19 33.37 1.99
CA GLN A 497 1.08 32.93 0.90
C GLN A 497 2.47 32.54 1.44
N MET A 498 2.98 33.30 2.39
CA MET A 498 4.24 32.99 3.07
C MET A 498 4.15 31.76 3.97
N ALA A 499 2.98 31.48 4.56
CA ALA A 499 2.73 30.24 5.29
C ALA A 499 2.82 28.99 4.38
N LEU A 500 2.39 29.08 3.11
CA LEU A 500 2.56 28.00 2.13
C LEU A 500 4.05 27.66 1.93
N LEU A 501 4.89 28.68 1.76
CA LEU A 501 6.34 28.53 1.64
C LEU A 501 6.97 28.00 2.93
N ALA A 502 6.49 28.45 4.09
CA ALA A 502 6.96 27.98 5.39
C ALA A 502 6.67 26.48 5.60
N ASN A 503 5.47 26.02 5.23
CA ASN A 503 5.08 24.60 5.24
C ASN A 503 6.01 23.78 4.35
N ALA A 504 6.10 24.13 3.07
CA ALA A 504 6.85 23.37 2.07
C ALA A 504 8.34 23.30 2.43
N SER A 505 8.93 24.41 2.86
CA SER A 505 10.34 24.49 3.25
C SER A 505 10.64 23.66 4.51
N LEU A 506 9.75 23.68 5.51
CA LEU A 506 9.92 22.89 6.74
C LEU A 506 9.82 21.39 6.49
N LEU A 507 8.85 20.99 5.68
CA LEU A 507 8.65 19.61 5.28
C LEU A 507 9.88 19.09 4.52
N ALA A 508 10.33 19.81 3.50
CA ALA A 508 11.44 19.39 2.64
C ALA A 508 12.81 19.38 3.33
N ASP A 509 13.11 20.38 4.17
CA ASP A 509 14.46 20.53 4.72
C ASP A 509 14.69 19.70 5.99
N GLU A 510 13.67 19.55 6.83
CA GLU A 510 13.79 18.93 8.16
C GLU A 510 12.89 17.71 8.34
N LEU A 511 11.57 17.86 8.22
CA LEU A 511 10.62 16.86 8.72
C LEU A 511 10.65 15.56 7.88
N LEU A 512 10.62 15.67 6.55
CA LEU A 512 10.66 14.52 5.65
C LEU A 512 12.02 13.80 5.67
N PRO A 513 13.17 14.49 5.56
CA PRO A 513 14.48 13.87 5.74
C PRO A 513 14.63 13.15 7.08
N ARG A 514 14.13 13.75 8.18
CA ARG A 514 14.17 13.13 9.51
C ARG A 514 13.31 11.87 9.60
N ALA A 515 12.14 11.88 8.97
CA ALA A 515 11.27 10.70 8.91
C ALA A 515 11.93 9.56 8.11
N ALA A 516 12.55 9.89 6.97
CA ALA A 516 13.24 8.93 6.10
C ALA A 516 14.46 8.25 6.76
N MET A 517 15.06 8.85 7.79
CA MET A 517 16.13 8.20 8.57
C MET A 517 15.67 6.89 9.23
N LYS A 518 14.36 6.72 9.46
CA LYS A 518 13.79 5.46 9.98
C LYS A 518 13.96 4.28 9.01
N LEU A 519 14.17 4.53 7.72
CA LEU A 519 14.42 3.48 6.73
C LEU A 519 15.87 2.98 6.70
N SER A 520 16.79 3.64 7.41
CA SER A 520 18.17 3.17 7.49
C SER A 520 18.23 1.90 8.33
N PRO A 521 18.93 0.84 7.88
CA PRO A 521 18.96 -0.44 8.58
C PRO A 521 19.48 -0.26 10.02
N PRO A 522 18.86 -0.88 11.03
CA PRO A 522 19.21 -0.70 12.44
C PRO A 522 20.58 -1.29 12.85
N ASN A 523 21.32 -1.92 11.93
CA ASN A 523 22.60 -2.58 12.23
C ASN A 523 23.82 -1.86 11.64
N GLN A 524 24.33 -0.89 12.38
CA GLN A 524 25.77 -0.67 12.56
C GLN A 524 26.14 -0.58 14.05
N VAL A 525 25.40 -1.28 14.92
CA VAL A 525 25.66 -1.34 16.37
C VAL A 525 25.94 -2.78 16.80
N THR A 526 26.83 -3.47 16.09
CA THR A 526 27.46 -4.72 16.60
C THR A 526 28.87 -4.92 16.04
N TYR A 527 29.70 -3.88 16.09
CA TYR A 527 31.14 -4.06 16.28
C TYR A 527 31.60 -3.00 17.29
N ARG A 528 31.63 -3.40 18.57
CA ARG A 528 32.45 -2.71 19.58
C ARG A 528 33.90 -2.83 19.11
N GLY A 529 34.44 -1.77 18.54
CA GLY A 529 35.85 -1.72 18.18
C GLY A 529 36.12 -0.77 17.01
N ASP A 530 35.93 0.53 17.22
CA ASP A 530 36.90 1.58 16.80
C ASP A 530 36.31 2.98 16.99
N THR A 531 36.64 3.60 18.11
CA THR A 531 36.35 5.00 18.46
C THR A 531 37.26 6.01 17.72
N ARG A 532 37.60 5.78 16.44
CA ARG A 532 38.49 6.67 15.68
C ARG A 532 38.16 6.87 14.19
N ARG A 533 36.88 6.98 13.80
CA ARG A 533 36.54 7.50 12.45
C ARG A 533 36.13 8.97 12.51
N ARG A 534 36.84 9.79 11.71
CA ARG A 534 36.72 11.25 11.62
C ARG A 534 35.30 11.70 11.19
N PRO A 535 34.87 12.93 11.54
CA PRO A 535 33.54 13.47 11.20
C PRO A 535 33.20 13.49 9.70
N LEU A 536 34.20 13.54 8.81
CA LEU A 536 33.99 13.59 7.35
C LEU A 536 33.33 12.32 6.77
N ASP A 537 33.54 11.14 7.37
CA ASP A 537 32.97 9.88 6.84
C ASP A 537 31.49 9.67 7.19
N ARG A 538 30.91 10.49 8.08
CA ARG A 538 29.46 10.46 8.34
C ARG A 538 28.66 11.13 7.23
N GLN A 539 29.22 12.12 6.53
CA GLN A 539 28.52 12.89 5.49
C GLN A 539 28.26 12.09 4.20
N ASN A 540 28.96 10.98 3.97
CA ASN A 540 28.87 10.17 2.76
C ASN A 540 27.96 8.93 2.84
N ARG A 541 27.21 8.77 3.94
CA ARG A 541 26.57 7.47 4.23
C ARG A 541 25.32 7.10 3.42
N HIS A 542 24.65 8.01 2.71
CA HIS A 542 23.46 7.65 1.92
C HIS A 542 23.30 8.57 0.69
N PRO A 543 23.87 8.23 -0.49
CA PRO A 543 23.73 9.05 -1.70
C PRO A 543 22.27 9.19 -2.16
N GLU A 544 21.46 8.14 -2.02
CA GLU A 544 20.04 8.14 -2.37
C GLU A 544 19.22 9.13 -1.53
N GLN A 545 19.46 9.19 -0.22
CA GLN A 545 18.77 10.16 0.66
C GLN A 545 19.17 11.61 0.35
N ARG A 546 20.42 11.84 -0.08
CA ARG A 546 20.88 13.18 -0.51
C ARG A 546 20.22 13.60 -1.82
N GLU A 547 20.15 12.68 -2.79
CA GLU A 547 19.44 12.93 -4.05
C GLU A 547 17.97 13.21 -3.81
N TRP A 548 17.33 12.39 -2.96
CA TRP A 548 15.95 12.58 -2.57
C TRP A 548 15.71 13.93 -1.89
N LYS A 549 16.55 14.32 -0.92
CA LYS A 549 16.48 15.67 -0.30
C LYS A 549 16.63 16.77 -1.35
N ARG A 550 17.55 16.63 -2.32
CA ARG A 550 17.70 17.61 -3.41
C ARG A 550 16.42 17.72 -4.24
N ARG A 551 15.80 16.60 -4.60
CA ARG A 551 14.52 16.59 -5.33
C ARG A 551 13.40 17.28 -4.54
N LEU A 552 13.30 17.05 -3.23
CA LEU A 552 12.34 17.77 -2.38
C LEU A 552 12.57 19.29 -2.42
N VAL A 553 13.81 19.74 -2.28
CA VAL A 553 14.16 21.16 -2.36
C VAL A 553 13.80 21.76 -3.72
N ASN A 554 14.08 21.04 -4.82
CA ASN A 554 13.72 21.49 -6.17
C ASN A 554 12.20 21.67 -6.33
N SER A 555 11.37 20.81 -5.72
CA SER A 555 9.92 21.00 -5.71
C SER A 555 9.55 22.30 -4.97
N VAL A 556 10.16 22.58 -3.82
CA VAL A 556 9.93 23.83 -3.08
C VAL A 556 10.40 25.06 -3.87
N ASP A 557 11.50 24.95 -4.62
CA ASP A 557 12.01 26.06 -5.42
C ASP A 557 11.04 26.44 -6.55
N ARG A 558 10.28 25.49 -7.12
CA ARG A 558 9.18 25.81 -8.04
C ARG A 558 8.12 26.71 -7.40
N LEU A 559 7.72 26.41 -6.16
CA LEU A 559 6.76 27.24 -5.42
C LEU A 559 7.32 28.64 -5.13
N LYS A 560 8.61 28.74 -4.79
CA LYS A 560 9.29 30.04 -4.59
C LYS A 560 9.33 30.85 -5.89
N ASP A 561 9.68 30.22 -7.00
CA ASP A 561 9.76 30.90 -8.30
C ASP A 561 8.38 31.42 -8.72
N THR A 562 7.31 30.62 -8.59
CA THR A 562 5.94 31.08 -8.88
C THR A 562 5.51 32.23 -7.95
N PHE A 563 5.78 32.12 -6.65
CA PHE A 563 5.50 33.19 -5.68
C PHE A 563 6.24 34.49 -6.03
N CYS A 564 7.53 34.41 -6.34
CA CYS A 564 8.32 35.59 -6.72
C CYS A 564 7.86 36.19 -8.04
N GLN A 565 7.48 35.35 -9.01
CA GLN A 565 6.96 35.80 -10.30
C GLN A 565 5.63 36.53 -10.13
N GLN A 566 4.67 35.98 -9.39
CA GLN A 566 3.38 36.62 -9.14
C GLN A 566 3.54 37.96 -8.45
N HIS A 567 4.33 38.02 -7.37
CA HIS A 567 4.54 39.29 -6.67
C HIS A 567 5.31 40.34 -7.49
N ALA A 568 6.13 39.91 -8.44
CA ALA A 568 6.77 40.80 -9.40
C ALA A 568 5.75 41.30 -10.43
N LEU A 569 4.87 40.44 -10.95
CA LEU A 569 3.78 40.84 -11.85
C LEU A 569 2.82 41.81 -11.17
N ASP A 570 2.38 41.55 -9.94
CA ASP A 570 1.51 42.44 -9.16
C ASP A 570 2.14 43.82 -8.91
N LEU A 571 3.47 43.91 -8.93
CA LEU A 571 4.20 45.17 -8.73
C LEU A 571 4.37 45.93 -10.05
N ILE A 572 4.67 45.19 -11.13
CA ILE A 572 4.99 45.76 -12.43
C ILE A 572 3.72 46.12 -13.19
N PHE A 573 2.65 45.36 -13.05
CA PHE A 573 1.39 45.57 -13.75
C PHE A 573 0.27 45.96 -12.81
N THR A 574 -0.57 46.88 -13.28
CA THR A 574 -1.82 47.24 -12.62
C THR A 574 -2.91 46.21 -12.90
N GLU A 575 -4.02 46.25 -12.15
CA GLU A 575 -5.20 45.40 -12.39
C GLU A 575 -5.82 45.61 -13.79
N GLU A 576 -5.58 46.77 -14.41
CA GLU A 576 -6.05 47.12 -15.76
C GLU A 576 -5.11 46.62 -16.87
N GLY A 577 -3.95 46.07 -16.51
CA GLY A 577 -2.95 45.53 -17.44
C GLY A 577 -1.86 46.53 -17.86
N ASP A 578 -1.93 47.77 -17.38
CA ASP A 578 -0.90 48.78 -17.65
C ASP A 578 0.37 48.52 -16.85
N SER A 579 1.54 48.77 -17.44
CA SER A 579 2.83 48.65 -16.77
C SER A 579 3.15 49.90 -15.94
N ASN A 580 3.46 49.70 -14.66
CA ASN A 580 4.07 50.70 -13.78
C ASN A 580 5.56 50.93 -14.10
N LEU A 581 6.17 50.07 -14.91
CA LEU A 581 7.57 50.16 -15.33
C LEU A 581 7.65 50.46 -16.83
N THR A 582 7.65 51.74 -17.19
CA THR A 582 7.67 52.20 -18.59
C THR A 582 8.85 53.12 -18.85
N ALA A 583 9.33 53.14 -20.09
CA ALA A 583 10.41 54.03 -20.51
C ALA A 583 10.07 55.51 -20.28
N ASP A 584 8.78 55.86 -20.43
CA ASP A 584 8.23 57.20 -20.22
C ASP A 584 8.56 57.82 -18.86
N MET A 585 8.76 56.98 -17.83
CA MET A 585 9.19 57.42 -16.50
C MET A 585 10.52 58.18 -16.54
N TYR A 586 11.41 57.81 -17.45
CA TYR A 586 12.72 58.44 -17.63
C TYR A 586 12.74 59.43 -18.78
N LEU A 587 12.02 59.13 -19.88
CA LEU A 587 12.00 59.98 -21.08
C LEU A 587 11.33 61.34 -20.86
N ASN A 588 10.41 61.45 -19.92
CA ASN A 588 9.68 62.71 -19.65
C ASN A 588 10.31 63.58 -18.54
N MET A 589 11.40 63.14 -17.91
CA MET A 589 12.06 63.88 -16.82
C MET A 589 12.68 65.20 -17.27
N ASP A 590 13.18 65.29 -18.51
CA ASP A 590 13.83 66.49 -19.04
C ASP A 590 12.84 67.56 -19.57
N VAL A 591 11.52 67.35 -19.42
CA VAL A 591 10.47 68.24 -19.95
C VAL A 591 10.04 69.33 -18.94
N ASN A 592 10.12 69.08 -17.63
CA ASN A 592 9.73 70.02 -16.57
C ASN A 592 10.96 70.44 -15.75
N VAL A 593 11.47 71.66 -15.91
CA VAL A 593 12.81 72.07 -15.41
C VAL A 593 12.77 72.66 -13.98
N ASP A 594 11.61 72.80 -13.35
CA ASP A 594 11.48 73.45 -12.03
C ASP A 594 11.68 72.45 -10.86
N GLU A 595 12.67 72.77 -10.00
CA GLU A 595 13.04 72.14 -8.71
C GLU A 595 12.67 70.65 -8.54
N PHE A 596 13.45 69.77 -9.17
CA PHE A 596 13.42 68.34 -8.84
C PHE A 596 14.11 68.05 -7.51
N GLU A 597 13.37 67.52 -6.54
CA GLU A 597 13.96 66.76 -5.44
C GLU A 597 14.26 65.33 -5.92
N TRP A 598 15.52 64.90 -5.77
CA TRP A 598 15.95 63.57 -6.20
C TRP A 598 15.40 62.48 -5.27
N PHE A 599 14.42 61.72 -5.77
CA PHE A 599 13.86 60.55 -5.08
C PHE A 599 13.82 59.33 -6.01
N PRO A 600 13.89 58.10 -5.47
CA PRO A 600 13.69 56.90 -6.28
C PRO A 600 12.32 56.91 -6.96
N SER A 601 12.21 56.33 -8.15
CA SER A 601 10.94 56.25 -8.87
C SER A 601 9.90 55.43 -8.09
N PRO A 602 8.59 55.73 -8.23
CA PRO A 602 7.54 55.14 -7.41
C PRO A 602 7.57 53.61 -7.33
N ILE A 603 7.81 52.91 -8.44
CA ILE A 603 7.88 51.45 -8.47
C ILE A 603 9.00 50.88 -7.59
N PHE A 604 10.17 51.54 -7.50
CA PHE A 604 11.26 51.09 -6.65
C PHE A 604 11.04 51.45 -5.17
N GLN A 605 10.32 52.54 -4.90
CA GLN A 605 9.83 52.84 -3.55
C GLN A 605 8.84 51.77 -3.09
N GLU A 606 7.91 51.37 -3.96
CA GLU A 606 6.93 50.32 -3.69
C GLU A 606 7.59 48.96 -3.50
N LEU A 607 8.58 48.62 -4.33
CA LEU A 607 9.42 47.41 -4.15
C LEU A 607 10.08 47.39 -2.77
N PHE A 608 10.68 48.52 -2.35
CA PHE A 608 11.30 48.63 -1.03
C PHE A 608 10.28 48.44 0.10
N MET A 609 9.11 49.08 0.01
CA MET A 609 8.04 48.95 1.00
C MET A 609 7.50 47.52 1.07
N LYS A 610 7.28 46.88 -0.08
CA LYS A 610 6.82 45.49 -0.21
C LYS A 610 7.83 44.52 0.40
N LEU A 611 9.12 44.67 0.08
CA LEU A 611 10.18 43.83 0.65
C LEU A 611 10.29 43.98 2.17
N ASN A 612 10.16 45.19 2.72
CA ASN A 612 10.15 45.39 4.18
C ASN A 612 8.94 44.75 4.85
N ARG A 613 7.75 44.91 4.26
CA ARG A 613 6.52 44.27 4.75
C ARG A 613 6.67 42.74 4.74
N MET A 614 7.13 42.17 3.63
CA MET A 614 7.36 40.73 3.50
C MET A 614 8.46 40.24 4.45
N ALA A 615 9.53 41.01 4.67
CA ALA A 615 10.58 40.68 5.65
C ALA A 615 10.03 40.59 7.07
N SER A 616 9.14 41.51 7.46
CA SER A 616 8.47 41.47 8.77
C SER A 616 7.62 40.20 8.93
N ILE A 617 6.81 39.86 7.92
CA ILE A 617 6.00 38.64 7.94
C ILE A 617 6.90 37.41 7.98
N ALA A 618 8.00 37.40 7.23
CA ALA A 618 8.91 36.27 7.13
C ALA A 618 9.64 35.98 8.44
N ALA A 619 9.94 37.02 9.24
CA ALA A 619 10.51 36.86 10.57
C ALA A 619 9.61 36.00 11.48
N ASP A 620 8.29 36.17 11.37
CA ASP A 620 7.31 35.40 12.16
C ASP A 620 7.05 33.99 11.59
N MET A 621 7.14 33.83 10.26
CA MET A 621 6.85 32.54 9.59
C MET A 621 8.06 31.58 9.61
N PHE A 622 9.30 32.10 9.62
CA PHE A 622 10.54 31.33 9.55
C PHE A 622 11.39 31.42 10.83
N VAL A 623 10.77 31.46 12.01
CA VAL A 623 11.47 31.51 13.30
C VAL A 623 12.50 30.38 13.41
N GLY A 624 13.77 30.73 13.69
CA GLY A 624 14.89 29.79 13.78
C GLY A 624 15.42 29.29 12.43
N ARG A 625 14.89 29.81 11.32
CA ARG A 625 15.24 29.44 9.95
C ARG A 625 15.29 30.68 9.04
N GLU A 626 15.89 31.75 9.56
CA GLU A 626 15.91 33.09 8.95
C GLU A 626 16.55 33.09 7.54
N ARG A 627 17.44 32.13 7.28
CA ARG A 627 18.06 31.94 5.96
C ARG A 627 17.03 31.75 4.83
N PHE A 628 15.88 31.10 5.08
CA PHE A 628 14.86 30.94 4.04
C PHE A 628 14.22 32.28 3.68
N ALA A 629 13.93 33.12 4.68
CA ALA A 629 13.42 34.47 4.47
C ALA A 629 14.41 35.30 3.63
N THR A 630 15.70 35.29 3.99
CA THR A 630 16.72 36.02 3.24
C THR A 630 16.84 35.56 1.79
N LEU A 631 16.83 34.25 1.54
CA LEU A 631 16.92 33.70 0.18
C LEU A 631 15.66 34.00 -0.65
N LEU A 632 14.48 34.04 -0.02
CA LEU A 632 13.23 34.39 -0.68
C LEU A 632 13.22 35.87 -1.11
N LEU A 633 13.58 36.78 -0.21
CA LEU A 633 13.66 38.23 -0.52
C LEU A 633 14.73 38.52 -1.56
N MET A 634 15.85 37.80 -1.50
CA MET A 634 16.91 37.87 -2.51
C MET A 634 16.37 37.47 -3.88
N ARG A 635 15.65 36.35 -3.96
CA ARG A 635 15.06 35.84 -5.19
C ARG A 635 14.01 36.81 -5.75
N LEU A 636 13.13 37.34 -4.91
CA LEU A 636 12.11 38.32 -5.32
C LEU A 636 12.75 39.59 -5.90
N THR A 637 13.78 40.13 -5.23
CA THR A 637 14.50 41.31 -5.71
C THR A 637 15.17 41.04 -7.05
N GLU A 638 15.83 39.88 -7.20
CA GLU A 638 16.41 39.47 -8.49
C GLU A 638 15.35 39.34 -9.59
N THR A 639 14.20 38.73 -9.29
CA THR A 639 13.13 38.50 -10.28
C THR A 639 12.63 39.82 -10.86
N VAL A 640 12.38 40.85 -10.03
CA VAL A 640 11.93 42.17 -10.49
C VAL A 640 12.97 42.84 -11.37
N ILE A 641 14.25 42.81 -10.97
CA ILE A 641 15.32 43.47 -11.74
C ILE A 641 15.65 42.72 -13.03
N LEU A 642 15.56 41.39 -13.03
CA LEU A 642 15.72 40.59 -14.24
C LEU A 642 14.58 40.82 -15.22
N TRP A 643 13.38 41.17 -14.76
CA TRP A 643 12.27 41.55 -15.63
C TRP A 643 12.62 42.82 -16.41
N LEU A 644 13.03 43.90 -15.72
CA LEU A 644 13.51 45.14 -16.35
C LEU A 644 14.66 44.89 -17.33
N SER A 645 15.62 44.05 -16.94
CA SER A 645 16.76 43.71 -17.81
C SER A 645 16.35 43.04 -19.12
N LYS A 646 15.20 42.34 -19.14
CA LYS A 646 14.75 41.50 -20.27
C LYS A 646 13.53 42.05 -20.98
N ASP A 647 12.93 43.13 -20.50
CA ASP A 647 11.78 43.77 -21.15
C ASP A 647 12.21 44.46 -22.44
N GLN A 648 11.94 43.80 -23.57
CA GLN A 648 12.30 44.30 -24.87
C GLN A 648 11.57 45.60 -25.21
N SER A 649 10.28 45.70 -24.90
CA SER A 649 9.48 46.90 -25.20
C SER A 649 10.02 48.13 -24.48
N PHE A 650 10.37 47.99 -23.21
CA PHE A 650 10.99 49.06 -22.44
C PHE A 650 12.31 49.55 -23.06
N TRP A 651 13.15 48.63 -23.54
CA TRP A 651 14.44 49.00 -24.13
C TRP A 651 14.31 49.53 -25.55
N ASP A 652 13.38 49.03 -26.35
CA ASP A 652 13.09 49.55 -27.70
C ASP A 652 12.68 51.03 -27.61
N ASP A 653 11.84 51.39 -26.64
CA ASP A 653 11.42 52.79 -26.42
C ASP A 653 12.59 53.69 -25.97
N ILE A 654 13.57 53.17 -25.23
CA ILE A 654 14.74 53.94 -24.78
C ILE A 654 15.80 54.09 -25.88
N GLU A 655 16.03 53.03 -26.67
CA GLU A 655 17.11 52.98 -27.67
C GLU A 655 16.68 53.54 -29.03
N GLU A 656 15.46 53.23 -29.47
CA GLU A 656 14.95 53.52 -30.82
C GLU A 656 13.67 54.39 -30.80
N GLY A 657 13.18 54.75 -29.61
CA GLY A 657 11.94 55.51 -29.45
C GLY A 657 12.00 56.95 -29.97
N PRO A 658 10.83 57.61 -30.11
CA PRO A 658 10.72 58.94 -30.71
C PRO A 658 11.31 60.05 -29.84
N LYS A 659 11.44 59.82 -28.53
CA LYS A 659 12.07 60.73 -27.56
C LYS A 659 13.35 60.09 -27.04
N PRO A 660 14.54 60.70 -27.25
CA PRO A 660 15.78 60.15 -26.72
C PRO A 660 15.86 60.35 -25.20
N LEU A 661 16.58 59.45 -24.51
CA LEU A 661 16.89 59.58 -23.09
C LEU A 661 17.67 60.89 -22.83
N GLY A 662 17.17 61.72 -21.92
CA GLY A 662 17.83 62.96 -21.51
C GLY A 662 18.70 62.82 -20.27
N SER A 663 19.34 63.93 -19.85
CA SER A 663 20.36 63.90 -18.79
C SER A 663 19.74 63.66 -17.41
N HIS A 664 18.57 64.27 -17.14
CA HIS A 664 17.85 64.05 -15.89
C HIS A 664 17.26 62.62 -15.86
N GLY A 665 16.75 62.14 -17.00
CA GLY A 665 16.30 60.74 -17.13
C GLY A 665 17.41 59.72 -16.84
N LEU A 666 18.63 59.92 -17.36
CA LEU A 666 19.78 59.05 -17.08
C LEU A 666 20.21 59.11 -15.61
N GLN A 667 20.24 60.30 -15.01
CA GLN A 667 20.55 60.47 -13.58
C GLN A 667 19.52 59.77 -12.68
N GLN A 668 18.22 59.88 -13.01
CA GLN A 668 17.14 59.19 -12.31
C GLN A 668 17.28 57.67 -12.42
N PHE A 669 17.56 57.17 -13.63
CA PHE A 669 17.79 55.74 -13.86
C PHE A 669 18.97 55.21 -13.03
N TYR A 670 20.08 55.95 -12.98
CA TYR A 670 21.23 55.59 -12.14
C TYR A 670 20.86 55.59 -10.66
N LEU A 671 20.12 56.60 -10.19
CA LEU A 671 19.64 56.69 -8.82
C LEU A 671 18.80 55.47 -8.44
N ASP A 672 17.84 55.09 -9.27
CA ASP A 672 16.96 53.94 -9.05
C ASP A 672 17.73 52.63 -8.92
N MET A 673 18.65 52.39 -9.85
CA MET A 673 19.49 51.20 -9.84
C MET A 673 20.42 51.16 -8.62
N LYS A 674 20.96 52.30 -8.18
CA LYS A 674 21.76 52.38 -6.94
C LYS A 674 20.91 52.23 -5.69
N PHE A 675 19.68 52.73 -5.69
CA PHE A 675 18.73 52.56 -4.60
C PHE A 675 18.43 51.08 -4.37
N VAL A 676 18.20 50.30 -5.45
CA VAL A 676 18.03 48.84 -5.38
C VAL A 676 19.19 48.13 -4.71
N ILE A 677 20.42 48.44 -5.12
CA ILE A 677 21.63 47.86 -4.50
C ILE A 677 21.73 48.26 -3.02
N CYS A 678 21.42 49.52 -2.71
CA CYS A 678 21.52 50.06 -1.36
C CYS A 678 20.56 49.35 -0.40
N PHE A 679 19.26 49.29 -0.73
CA PHE A 679 18.30 48.66 0.16
C PHE A 679 18.51 47.14 0.25
N ALA A 680 18.90 46.48 -0.85
CA ALA A 680 19.15 45.03 -0.83
C ALA A 680 20.37 44.67 0.03
N SER A 681 21.38 45.55 0.04
CA SER A 681 22.55 45.42 0.91
C SER A 681 22.17 45.63 2.38
N GLN A 682 21.41 46.69 2.70
CA GLN A 682 20.96 46.98 4.06
C GLN A 682 20.07 45.87 4.62
N GLY A 683 19.15 45.34 3.82
CA GLY A 683 18.28 44.23 4.17
C GLY A 683 18.96 42.86 4.19
N ARG A 684 20.25 42.77 3.84
CA ARG A 684 21.07 41.54 3.79
C ARG A 684 20.57 40.47 2.81
N TYR A 685 19.78 40.85 1.80
CA TYR A 685 19.28 39.96 0.76
C TYR A 685 19.86 40.28 -0.62
N ILE A 686 20.98 41.01 -0.69
CA ILE A 686 21.74 41.22 -1.92
C ILE A 686 22.33 39.89 -2.43
N SER A 687 22.01 39.53 -3.68
CA SER A 687 22.56 38.35 -4.32
C SER A 687 23.92 38.63 -4.97
N ARG A 688 24.61 37.57 -5.41
CA ARG A 688 25.85 37.71 -6.19
C ARG A 688 25.60 38.23 -7.62
N ASN A 689 24.43 37.93 -8.19
CA ASN A 689 24.10 38.29 -9.57
C ASN A 689 23.53 39.71 -9.66
N LEU A 690 22.82 40.17 -8.63
CA LEU A 690 22.12 41.46 -8.63
C LEU A 690 23.05 42.64 -8.98
N PRO A 691 24.25 42.80 -8.38
CA PRO A 691 25.17 43.86 -8.78
C PRO A 691 25.61 43.78 -10.24
N ARG A 692 25.78 42.56 -10.77
CA ARG A 692 26.18 42.36 -12.17
C ARG A 692 25.07 42.81 -13.12
N VAL A 693 23.84 42.33 -12.89
CA VAL A 693 22.67 42.68 -13.69
C VAL A 693 22.40 44.19 -13.61
N VAL A 694 22.46 44.78 -12.42
CA VAL A 694 22.29 46.23 -12.26
C VAL A 694 23.35 47.02 -13.04
N ASN A 695 24.61 46.62 -13.00
CA ASN A 695 25.65 47.28 -13.79
C ASN A 695 25.47 47.09 -15.30
N GLU A 696 24.99 45.93 -15.74
CA GLU A 696 24.63 45.67 -17.15
C GLU A 696 23.50 46.62 -17.59
N ILE A 697 22.44 46.75 -16.80
CA ILE A 697 21.32 47.67 -17.05
C ILE A 697 21.80 49.14 -17.10
N ILE A 698 22.61 49.59 -16.12
CA ILE A 698 23.18 50.95 -16.12
C ILE A 698 24.03 51.17 -17.38
N SER A 699 24.87 50.20 -17.75
CA SER A 699 25.75 50.34 -18.93
C SER A 699 24.95 50.41 -20.23
N LYS A 700 23.83 49.68 -20.31
CA LYS A 700 22.89 49.73 -21.43
C LYS A 700 22.25 51.12 -21.55
N ALA A 701 21.73 51.67 -20.45
CA ALA A 701 21.18 53.03 -20.41
C ALA A 701 22.21 54.12 -20.78
N MET A 702 23.45 54.01 -20.27
CA MET A 702 24.54 54.93 -20.61
C MET A 702 24.90 54.87 -22.10
N SER A 703 24.83 53.68 -22.71
CA SER A 703 25.10 53.49 -24.14
C SER A 703 23.98 54.10 -25.00
N ALA A 704 22.71 53.90 -24.60
CA ALA A 704 21.56 54.54 -25.25
C ALA A 704 21.65 56.07 -25.17
N PHE A 705 22.03 56.64 -24.02
CA PHE A 705 22.25 58.08 -23.90
C PHE A 705 23.41 58.57 -24.77
N ALA A 706 24.55 57.86 -24.79
CA ALA A 706 25.71 58.23 -25.59
C ALA A 706 25.41 58.23 -27.11
N ALA A 707 24.51 57.35 -27.56
CA ALA A 707 24.04 57.33 -28.96
C ALA A 707 23.35 58.65 -29.38
N THR A 708 22.89 59.47 -28.42
CA THR A 708 22.31 60.80 -28.70
C THR A 708 23.36 61.89 -28.95
N GLY A 709 24.65 61.55 -28.88
CA GLY A 709 25.77 62.47 -29.10
C GLY A 709 26.18 63.29 -27.87
N LYS A 710 25.63 62.98 -26.69
CA LYS A 710 25.94 63.61 -25.40
C LYS A 710 26.92 62.73 -24.58
N ASP A 711 27.76 63.38 -23.78
CA ASP A 711 28.70 62.69 -22.88
C ASP A 711 27.94 62.20 -21.63
N PRO A 712 27.84 60.89 -21.37
CA PRO A 712 27.09 60.36 -20.24
C PRO A 712 27.78 60.59 -18.88
N TYR A 713 29.01 61.12 -18.85
CA TYR A 713 29.77 61.44 -17.64
C TYR A 713 29.80 62.94 -17.30
N ARG A 714 29.12 63.78 -18.10
CA ARG A 714 28.93 65.21 -17.86
C ARG A 714 27.47 65.49 -17.55
#